data_AF-G8NTZ1-F1
#
_entry.id   AF-G8NTZ1-F1
#
_cell.length_a   1.000
_cell.length_b   1.000
_cell.length_c   1.000
_cell.angle_alpha   90.00
_cell.angle_beta   90.00
_cell.angle_gamma   90.00
#
_symmetry.space_group_name_H-M   'P 1'
#
loop_
_entity.id
_entity.type
_entity.pdbx_description
1 polymer ?
#
loop_
_entity_poly.entity_id
_entity_poly.type
_entity_poly.pdbx_seq_one_letter_code
_entity_poly.pdbx_strand_id
1 'polypeptide(L)'
;MEPLEMMFRAMSCIKARMLRVLHLPTLRSALLGLSVAGLLPCCFAGQVVEQAGPYLANLVEGGPSLKKPLSASLANAQSWSEWVWFRTDSSDINSLIAGIGDPTSSNARYFEVRDGRPGVRFSAESSLLATSSLRFGIWHMLAVTDDGTRVTLYVDGMSALSGSSVRGDISPEIQIAPDASSSGMVRFGGDIGGFSVAARSIPAAEIQKMFAAAPNFDAQLREENAKPWSIQVKQGIGLRAPQDPAEMPYGAAPEKPRAKPLPPAGPTLHETGKNSWEIAANWRLLSNVGTATILPKAGAQVSLPGFNDSSWLAATVPGTVLTTMIDRGIYPDPDFGLNNLAIPESLNKHDYWYRVEFPTPKTDISGRRRTLHFAGINYAAEVWLNGQRLGRIRGAFRRGDFDVTHLLRPGVMNALAVRIAPPPHPGIPQEQSIKGGPGPDGGFLAIDGPTFVATEGWDWVPAIRDRDTGLWQGVSLTETGAVTFGDPQVVTRLPLPDRSSADVELHLPVHNSGATPLHIAVVAAFEGVRVKIPATVPPGDTILHLLPRDFAQLHLSHPRLWWPNGYGSPELYHLKLQAIADSGVIEDERQSTFGVREVTYELTLFDHAGRLQRVEALPAETLGKGYDAVDVHHEDMRQTAEGWASTIDPQAEGTSAIRPLANDKGLTDLILKVNGVRIAVRGGNWGMDDSRKRVSRERLEPYFRLHREANLNMIRNWVGQSTEETFYQLADEYGMMVWNDFWASTENTDAEPDDPTLFVDNARDVVRRYRNHPSIVVWCGRNEGVPPPALNDMMIDMLREEDGTRFYSPSSNVVDLRPSGPYKWREPALYFSKLNRGFSVELGISSFPTKEAFEHTVAPEDQWPLNDAWAYHDWHRSNGGDTHELMRALDLQLGPSTSLSEFERRIQLFNYVDHQAIFEGMYAHLWSPNSGRMIWMTQPAWPSTMWQMYSSDYDTQASFYGVKKANAPLHVQMDLSDYTVAAVNTTLQQQKNLHVAVRIASPSDATLDTENATVTADANAVMPVLHLPLSSLIQKNPLVFVRLEMRDEKGALVADNFYWIARDDASYRALNDLAPASIEAHTVAGPSFSSSSGDESIWNVRLKNVGASPSVAMKLTLFHADHTRVLPAYYSDNYISLLPGEERTVAVHVPSGAVGPGDVHFTLQGWNLAEKDVLLAAGQSIVARHSQTSGTASVARR
;
A
#
# COMPACT_ATOMS: atom_id res chain seq x y z
N MET A 1 -27.65 -21.57 -41.81
CA MET A 1 -28.57 -22.69 -42.06
C MET A 1 -28.11 -23.84 -41.19
N GLU A 2 -28.89 -24.14 -40.16
CA GLU A 2 -28.99 -25.49 -39.56
C GLU A 2 -29.69 -26.45 -40.57
N PRO A 3 -29.82 -27.79 -40.35
CA PRO A 3 -29.71 -28.49 -39.06
C PRO A 3 -29.04 -29.90 -39.04
N LEU A 4 -29.00 -30.44 -37.81
CA LEU A 4 -29.42 -31.80 -37.40
C LEU A 4 -28.40 -32.92 -37.09
N GLU A 5 -28.50 -33.39 -35.83
CA GLU A 5 -28.42 -34.77 -35.32
C GLU A 5 -27.14 -35.64 -35.44
N MET A 6 -26.56 -35.98 -34.27
CA MET A 6 -26.52 -37.39 -33.85
C MET A 6 -26.37 -37.60 -32.33
N MET A 7 -27.00 -38.70 -31.84
CA MET A 7 -26.79 -39.45 -30.58
C MET A 7 -27.36 -38.94 -29.24
N PHE A 8 -28.38 -39.66 -28.76
CA PHE A 8 -28.73 -39.81 -27.32
C PHE A 8 -29.32 -41.20 -27.03
N ARG A 9 -28.72 -41.96 -26.10
CA ARG A 9 -29.21 -43.08 -25.27
C ARG A 9 -27.98 -43.67 -24.54
N ALA A 10 -27.98 -44.04 -23.25
CA ALA A 10 -29.08 -44.30 -22.32
C ALA A 10 -28.81 -43.78 -20.87
N MET A 11 -29.79 -43.97 -19.98
CA MET A 11 -29.89 -43.49 -18.58
C MET A 11 -28.76 -44.03 -17.67
N SER A 12 -28.34 -43.39 -16.58
CA SER A 12 -29.10 -43.07 -15.34
C SER A 12 -28.22 -42.24 -14.37
N CYS A 13 -28.67 -41.47 -13.36
CA CYS A 13 -30.00 -40.96 -12.98
C CYS A 13 -29.88 -39.80 -11.93
N ILE A 14 -30.93 -38.96 -11.84
CA ILE A 14 -31.51 -38.26 -10.65
C ILE A 14 -30.58 -37.64 -9.58
N LYS A 15 -30.70 -36.37 -9.15
CA LYS A 15 -31.38 -35.13 -9.63
C LYS A 15 -30.88 -33.97 -8.74
N ALA A 16 -30.54 -32.83 -9.33
CA ALA A 16 -30.61 -31.52 -8.66
C ALA A 16 -31.11 -30.50 -9.68
N ARG A 17 -32.05 -29.62 -9.30
CA ARG A 17 -32.46 -28.47 -10.13
C ARG A 17 -33.24 -27.43 -9.34
N MET A 18 -32.73 -26.20 -9.34
CA MET A 18 -33.50 -24.99 -9.11
C MET A 18 -33.65 -24.20 -10.42
N LEU A 19 -34.80 -23.54 -10.53
CA LEU A 19 -35.18 -22.32 -11.27
C LEU A 19 -34.40 -21.83 -12.52
N ARG A 20 -35.19 -21.40 -13.51
CA ARG A 20 -34.95 -20.17 -14.29
C ARG A 20 -36.21 -19.31 -14.25
N VAL A 21 -36.03 -17.99 -14.21
CA VAL A 21 -37.06 -16.95 -14.31
C VAL A 21 -36.51 -15.83 -15.20
N LEU A 22 -37.34 -15.30 -16.12
CA LEU A 22 -37.36 -13.96 -16.74
C LEU A 22 -38.76 -13.88 -17.42
N HIS A 23 -39.51 -12.77 -17.51
CA HIS A 23 -39.21 -11.33 -17.48
C HIS A 23 -40.36 -10.50 -16.81
N LEU A 24 -40.07 -9.22 -16.54
CA LEU A 24 -40.95 -8.12 -16.06
C LEU A 24 -41.66 -7.40 -17.27
N PRO A 25 -42.42 -6.26 -17.17
CA PRO A 25 -42.62 -5.32 -16.03
C PRO A 25 -44.04 -4.67 -15.80
N THR A 26 -44.11 -3.89 -14.71
CA THR A 26 -44.78 -2.55 -14.52
C THR A 26 -46.26 -2.33 -14.09
N LEU A 27 -46.36 -1.32 -13.18
CA LEU A 27 -47.41 -0.32 -12.91
C LEU A 27 -48.56 -0.54 -11.87
N ARG A 28 -48.29 -0.01 -10.66
CA ARG A 28 -49.07 0.99 -9.86
C ARG A 28 -50.61 0.93 -9.71
N SER A 29 -51.01 0.96 -8.43
CA SER A 29 -52.06 1.80 -7.81
C SER A 29 -53.53 1.33 -7.67
N ALA A 30 -53.87 1.05 -6.41
CA ALA A 30 -55.06 1.51 -5.65
C ALA A 30 -56.50 1.27 -6.17
N LEU A 31 -57.34 0.69 -5.30
CA LEU A 31 -58.65 1.26 -4.91
C LEU A 31 -59.23 0.61 -3.64
N LEU A 32 -59.87 1.42 -2.79
CA LEU A 32 -60.64 1.00 -1.61
C LEU A 32 -62.13 0.77 -1.96
N GLY A 33 -62.79 -0.10 -1.19
CA GLY A 33 -64.26 -0.21 -1.07
C GLY A 33 -64.61 -1.47 -0.26
N LEU A 34 -65.08 -1.37 1.00
CA LEU A 34 -66.49 -1.21 1.38
C LEU A 34 -67.43 -2.22 0.68
N SER A 35 -68.26 -3.03 1.35
CA SER A 35 -68.48 -3.29 2.79
C SER A 35 -69.49 -4.46 2.96
N VAL A 36 -69.84 -4.77 4.21
CA VAL A 36 -71.07 -5.47 4.70
C VAL A 36 -70.87 -6.89 5.26
N ALA A 37 -70.77 -6.91 6.60
CA ALA A 37 -71.44 -7.77 7.58
C ALA A 37 -71.59 -9.29 7.35
N GLY A 38 -71.08 -10.02 8.35
CA GLY A 38 -71.96 -10.87 9.16
C GLY A 38 -71.75 -12.37 9.05
N LEU A 39 -70.93 -12.92 9.94
CA LEU A 39 -71.30 -14.02 10.86
C LEU A 39 -70.13 -14.32 11.81
N LEU A 40 -70.40 -14.21 13.13
CA LEU A 40 -69.49 -14.68 14.18
C LEU A 40 -69.51 -16.22 14.24
N PRO A 41 -68.35 -16.83 14.46
CA PRO A 41 -68.24 -17.90 15.45
C PRO A 41 -67.24 -17.53 16.55
N CYS A 42 -67.58 -17.95 17.77
CA CYS A 42 -66.94 -17.68 19.05
C CYS A 42 -65.40 -17.57 19.04
N CYS A 43 -64.88 -16.45 19.55
CA CYS A 43 -63.48 -16.32 19.92
C CYS A 43 -63.14 -17.28 21.08
N PHE A 44 -62.34 -18.31 20.80
CA PHE A 44 -61.28 -18.71 21.72
C PHE A 44 -60.02 -17.94 21.33
N ALA A 45 -59.97 -16.68 21.73
CA ALA A 45 -58.72 -15.92 21.75
C ALA A 45 -57.87 -16.45 22.92
N GLY A 46 -57.19 -17.58 22.70
CA GLY A 46 -56.00 -17.86 23.49
C GLY A 46 -55.05 -16.68 23.29
N GLN A 47 -54.59 -16.07 24.38
CA GLN A 47 -53.57 -15.03 24.28
C GLN A 47 -52.37 -15.62 23.53
N VAL A 48 -52.08 -15.07 22.35
CA VAL A 48 -50.79 -15.31 21.70
C VAL A 48 -49.76 -14.65 22.60
N VAL A 49 -49.06 -15.47 23.39
CA VAL A 49 -47.98 -15.00 24.25
C VAL A 49 -46.89 -14.46 23.33
N GLU A 50 -46.61 -13.17 23.45
CA GLU A 50 -45.53 -12.55 22.68
C GLU A 50 -44.20 -13.11 23.18
N GLN A 51 -43.44 -13.72 22.26
CA GLN A 51 -42.15 -14.36 22.55
C GLN A 51 -41.17 -14.09 21.38
N ALA A 52 -39.90 -13.86 21.74
CA ALA A 52 -38.78 -13.83 20.82
C ALA A 52 -37.83 -15.00 21.11
N GLY A 53 -37.17 -15.51 20.06
CA GLY A 53 -36.30 -16.68 20.13
C GLY A 53 -37.02 -18.03 20.01
N PRO A 54 -36.30 -19.16 20.14
CA PRO A 54 -34.90 -19.23 20.58
C PRO A 54 -33.91 -18.68 19.55
N TYR A 55 -32.91 -17.93 20.01
CA TYR A 55 -31.72 -17.56 19.25
C TYR A 55 -30.56 -18.46 19.66
N LEU A 56 -29.88 -19.04 18.68
CA LEU A 56 -28.83 -20.03 18.88
C LEU A 56 -27.54 -19.50 18.27
N ALA A 57 -26.43 -19.61 18.99
CA ALA A 57 -25.16 -19.02 18.58
C ALA A 57 -23.95 -19.89 18.94
N ASN A 58 -22.91 -19.80 18.13
CA ASN A 58 -21.54 -20.16 18.51
C ASN A 58 -20.78 -18.83 18.69
N LEU A 59 -20.12 -18.65 19.83
CA LEU A 59 -19.57 -17.38 20.26
C LEU A 59 -18.08 -17.52 20.51
N VAL A 60 -17.32 -16.91 19.61
CA VAL A 60 -15.88 -16.67 19.70
C VAL A 60 -15.66 -15.43 20.56
N GLU A 61 -14.82 -15.52 21.59
CA GLU A 61 -14.60 -14.44 22.57
C GLU A 61 -14.14 -13.14 21.91
N GLY A 62 -13.21 -13.22 20.96
CA GLY A 62 -12.72 -12.08 20.19
C GLY A 62 -13.67 -11.51 19.13
N GLY A 63 -14.79 -12.18 18.86
CA GLY A 63 -15.76 -11.75 17.85
C GLY A 63 -16.56 -10.49 18.25
N PRO A 64 -17.45 -9.99 17.38
CA PRO A 64 -18.43 -8.96 17.72
C PRO A 64 -19.59 -9.50 18.60
N SER A 65 -20.43 -8.60 19.11
CA SER A 65 -21.73 -8.94 19.71
C SER A 65 -22.78 -9.25 18.64
N LEU A 66 -23.59 -10.30 18.84
CA LEU A 66 -24.75 -10.57 17.98
C LEU A 66 -25.96 -9.78 18.46
N LYS A 67 -26.51 -8.94 17.58
CA LYS A 67 -27.69 -8.11 17.87
C LYS A 67 -28.94 -8.60 17.12
N LYS A 68 -30.10 -8.58 17.78
CA LYS A 68 -31.41 -8.91 17.17
C LYS A 68 -32.47 -7.88 17.58
N PRO A 69 -33.40 -7.51 16.67
CA PRO A 69 -34.50 -6.63 17.02
C PRO A 69 -35.45 -7.30 18.01
N LEU A 70 -35.97 -6.52 18.96
CA LEU A 70 -37.03 -6.91 19.89
C LEU A 70 -38.24 -5.98 19.70
N SER A 71 -39.42 -6.36 20.16
CA SER A 71 -40.56 -5.43 20.24
C SER A 71 -40.53 -4.64 21.55
N ALA A 72 -40.98 -3.39 21.52
CA ALA A 72 -41.06 -2.55 22.72
C ALA A 72 -42.05 -3.11 23.76
N SER A 73 -43.09 -3.82 23.31
CA SER A 73 -44.06 -4.53 24.17
C SER A 73 -43.42 -5.70 24.92
N LEU A 74 -42.55 -6.46 24.26
CA LEU A 74 -41.85 -7.60 24.88
C LEU A 74 -40.70 -7.14 25.79
N ALA A 75 -39.96 -6.09 25.41
CA ALA A 75 -38.91 -5.51 26.23
C ALA A 75 -39.45 -4.97 27.58
N ASN A 76 -40.60 -4.29 27.52
CA ASN A 76 -41.20 -3.54 28.64
C ASN A 76 -42.49 -4.20 29.19
N ALA A 77 -42.64 -5.52 29.04
CA ALA A 77 -43.78 -6.25 29.56
C ALA A 77 -43.86 -6.17 31.11
N GLN A 78 -45.06 -6.00 31.67
CA GLN A 78 -45.25 -5.88 33.13
C GLN A 78 -44.91 -7.15 33.91
N SER A 79 -45.01 -8.30 33.25
CA SER A 79 -44.56 -9.60 33.74
C SER A 79 -43.89 -10.31 32.58
N TRP A 80 -42.72 -10.88 32.82
CA TRP A 80 -41.83 -11.35 31.77
C TRP A 80 -41.01 -12.54 32.25
N SER A 81 -40.42 -13.28 31.30
CA SER A 81 -39.46 -14.34 31.57
C SER A 81 -38.45 -14.42 30.45
N GLU A 82 -37.20 -14.68 30.84
CA GLU A 82 -36.08 -14.89 29.93
C GLU A 82 -35.41 -16.21 30.30
N TRP A 83 -34.86 -16.91 29.33
CA TRP A 83 -34.06 -18.10 29.58
C TRP A 83 -32.99 -18.30 28.52
N VAL A 84 -31.86 -18.87 28.94
CA VAL A 84 -30.73 -19.21 28.08
C VAL A 84 -30.24 -20.61 28.40
N TRP A 85 -30.10 -21.43 27.36
CA TRP A 85 -29.23 -22.61 27.40
C TRP A 85 -27.85 -22.20 26.91
N PHE A 86 -26.80 -22.46 27.70
CA PHE A 86 -25.43 -22.10 27.36
C PHE A 86 -24.43 -23.18 27.78
N ARG A 87 -23.27 -23.20 27.11
CA ARG A 87 -22.10 -24.02 27.44
C ARG A 87 -20.85 -23.17 27.25
N THR A 88 -19.86 -23.33 28.13
CA THR A 88 -18.55 -22.69 28.00
C THR A 88 -17.49 -23.57 28.65
N ASP A 89 -16.31 -23.64 28.04
CA ASP A 89 -15.18 -24.44 28.51
C ASP A 89 -14.22 -23.64 29.41
N SER A 90 -14.35 -22.30 29.46
CA SER A 90 -13.45 -21.42 30.20
C SER A 90 -13.89 -21.24 31.65
N SER A 91 -12.97 -21.51 32.60
CA SER A 91 -13.23 -21.44 34.04
C SER A 91 -13.15 -20.04 34.64
N ASP A 92 -12.41 -19.13 34.01
CA ASP A 92 -12.09 -17.79 34.52
C ASP A 92 -12.91 -16.68 33.83
N ILE A 93 -14.17 -16.96 33.48
CA ILE A 93 -15.04 -15.98 32.83
C ILE A 93 -15.79 -15.08 33.81
N ASN A 94 -15.59 -13.77 33.63
CA ASN A 94 -16.49 -12.72 34.09
C ASN A 94 -17.14 -12.12 32.85
N SER A 95 -18.36 -12.53 32.49
CA SER A 95 -18.95 -12.20 31.18
C SER A 95 -20.47 -12.05 31.21
N LEU A 96 -20.99 -11.30 30.23
CA LEU A 96 -22.42 -11.22 29.92
C LEU A 96 -22.74 -12.25 28.82
N ILE A 97 -23.72 -13.12 29.05
CA ILE A 97 -24.05 -14.24 28.17
C ILE A 97 -25.02 -13.78 27.07
N ALA A 98 -26.22 -13.36 27.46
CA ALA A 98 -27.29 -12.91 26.57
C ALA A 98 -28.32 -12.10 27.35
N GLY A 99 -29.01 -11.17 26.69
CA GLY A 99 -29.97 -10.29 27.34
C GLY A 99 -30.62 -9.27 26.42
N ILE A 100 -31.26 -8.27 27.02
CA ILE A 100 -31.98 -7.20 26.32
C ILE A 100 -31.63 -5.81 26.86
N GLY A 101 -31.72 -4.83 25.96
CA GLY A 101 -31.37 -3.43 26.24
C GLY A 101 -29.90 -3.11 26.01
N ASP A 102 -29.54 -1.85 26.12
CA ASP A 102 -28.15 -1.40 26.06
C ASP A 102 -27.38 -1.91 27.30
N PRO A 103 -26.30 -2.70 27.16
CA PRO A 103 -25.53 -3.24 28.29
C PRO A 103 -24.85 -2.17 29.17
N THR A 104 -24.85 -0.90 28.74
CA THR A 104 -24.38 0.25 29.52
C THR A 104 -25.50 0.96 30.31
N SER A 105 -26.77 0.66 30.02
CA SER A 105 -27.95 1.27 30.65
C SER A 105 -28.20 0.77 32.08
N SER A 106 -28.85 1.61 32.89
CA SER A 106 -29.27 1.29 34.26
C SER A 106 -30.40 0.28 34.37
N ASN A 107 -31.06 -0.07 33.25
CA ASN A 107 -32.29 -0.88 33.24
C ASN A 107 -32.14 -2.22 32.48
N ALA A 108 -30.98 -2.48 31.88
CA ALA A 108 -30.81 -3.60 30.95
C ALA A 108 -30.71 -4.95 31.64
N ARG A 109 -31.32 -5.98 31.04
CA ARG A 109 -31.44 -7.32 31.65
C ARG A 109 -30.52 -8.31 30.94
N TYR A 110 -29.54 -8.85 31.65
CA TYR A 110 -28.53 -9.74 31.06
C TYR A 110 -28.25 -10.93 31.97
N PHE A 111 -28.25 -12.14 31.42
CA PHE A 111 -27.60 -13.27 32.08
C PHE A 111 -26.09 -13.02 32.15
N GLU A 112 -25.49 -13.31 33.30
CA GLU A 112 -24.06 -13.11 33.55
C GLU A 112 -23.41 -14.32 34.22
N VAL A 113 -22.09 -14.45 34.06
CA VAL A 113 -21.23 -15.24 34.94
C VAL A 113 -20.25 -14.29 35.62
N ARG A 114 -20.10 -14.40 36.94
CA ARG A 114 -19.15 -13.60 37.73
C ARG A 114 -18.57 -14.41 38.88
N ASP A 115 -17.24 -14.46 38.95
CA ASP A 115 -16.47 -15.35 39.83
C ASP A 115 -16.92 -16.83 39.68
N GLY A 116 -17.16 -17.26 38.44
CA GLY A 116 -17.71 -18.58 38.12
C GLY A 116 -19.16 -18.83 38.57
N ARG A 117 -19.85 -17.85 39.16
CA ARG A 117 -21.26 -17.97 39.61
C ARG A 117 -22.21 -17.41 38.55
N PRO A 118 -23.28 -18.14 38.18
CA PRO A 118 -24.26 -17.63 37.23
C PRO A 118 -25.22 -16.64 37.89
N GLY A 119 -25.76 -15.71 37.11
CA GLY A 119 -26.71 -14.74 37.60
C GLY A 119 -27.49 -14.02 36.51
N VAL A 120 -28.26 -13.03 36.94
CA VAL A 120 -28.89 -12.03 36.09
C VAL A 120 -28.56 -10.63 36.62
N ARG A 121 -28.06 -9.79 35.72
CA ARG A 121 -27.70 -8.39 35.93
C ARG A 121 -28.82 -7.48 35.43
N PHE A 122 -29.09 -6.43 36.18
CA PHE A 122 -30.11 -5.41 35.91
C PHE A 122 -29.50 -4.01 35.73
N SER A 123 -28.32 -3.78 36.31
CA SER A 123 -27.49 -2.59 36.10
C SER A 123 -26.03 -2.94 36.45
N ALA A 124 -25.08 -2.01 36.27
CA ALA A 124 -23.69 -2.23 36.69
C ALA A 124 -23.53 -2.52 38.20
N GLU A 125 -24.48 -2.08 39.03
CA GLU A 125 -24.45 -2.21 40.50
C GLU A 125 -25.48 -3.25 41.03
N SER A 126 -26.37 -3.75 40.17
CA SER A 126 -27.51 -4.59 40.56
C SER A 126 -27.52 -5.92 39.81
N SER A 127 -27.34 -7.02 40.54
CA SER A 127 -27.50 -8.39 40.04
C SER A 127 -28.05 -9.33 41.09
N LEU A 128 -28.65 -10.43 40.63
CA LEU A 128 -28.89 -11.63 41.42
C LEU A 128 -27.90 -12.71 40.95
N LEU A 129 -26.91 -13.02 41.80
CA LEU A 129 -25.98 -14.13 41.61
C LEU A 129 -26.43 -15.36 42.40
N ALA A 130 -26.29 -16.55 41.83
CA ALA A 130 -26.42 -17.80 42.57
C ALA A 130 -25.25 -18.00 43.55
N THR A 131 -25.46 -18.84 44.57
CA THR A 131 -24.42 -19.18 45.56
C THR A 131 -23.47 -20.28 45.10
N SER A 132 -23.90 -21.12 44.15
CA SER A 132 -23.10 -22.20 43.54
C SER A 132 -22.40 -21.73 42.26
N SER A 133 -21.14 -22.12 42.10
CA SER A 133 -20.42 -21.97 40.82
C SER A 133 -20.94 -22.92 39.75
N LEU A 134 -20.75 -22.55 38.47
CA LEU A 134 -21.00 -23.38 37.30
C LEU A 134 -20.04 -24.56 37.20
N ARG A 135 -20.35 -25.51 36.31
CA ARG A 135 -19.42 -26.53 35.83
C ARG A 135 -19.13 -26.25 34.36
N PHE A 136 -17.86 -26.21 34.00
CA PHE A 136 -17.41 -25.90 32.64
C PHE A 136 -17.51 -27.16 31.74
N GLY A 137 -17.64 -26.94 30.44
CA GLY A 137 -17.78 -27.98 29.41
C GLY A 137 -19.11 -28.74 29.38
N ILE A 138 -20.11 -28.32 30.16
CA ILE A 138 -21.47 -28.89 30.11
C ILE A 138 -22.53 -27.83 29.82
N TRP A 139 -23.69 -28.28 29.35
CA TRP A 139 -24.86 -27.44 29.14
C TRP A 139 -25.53 -27.08 30.46
N HIS A 140 -25.77 -25.79 30.66
CA HIS A 140 -26.50 -25.20 31.76
C HIS A 140 -27.72 -24.43 31.26
N MET A 141 -28.78 -24.37 32.07
CA MET A 141 -29.96 -23.55 31.79
C MET A 141 -30.12 -22.47 32.88
N LEU A 142 -30.07 -21.21 32.49
CA LEU A 142 -30.53 -20.11 33.34
C LEU A 142 -31.92 -19.68 32.90
N ALA A 143 -32.78 -19.37 33.86
CA ALA A 143 -34.03 -18.68 33.60
C ALA A 143 -34.27 -17.61 34.65
N VAL A 144 -34.86 -16.50 34.27
CA VAL A 144 -35.32 -15.46 35.18
C VAL A 144 -36.78 -15.14 34.88
N THR A 145 -37.59 -14.96 35.92
CA THR A 145 -39.02 -14.72 35.80
C THR A 145 -39.43 -13.58 36.74
N ASP A 146 -40.18 -12.60 36.25
CA ASP A 146 -40.76 -11.52 37.07
C ASP A 146 -42.29 -11.52 36.97
N ASP A 147 -42.97 -11.63 38.10
CA ASP A 147 -44.43 -11.58 38.21
C ASP A 147 -44.99 -10.14 38.35
N GLY A 148 -44.13 -9.12 38.30
CA GLY A 148 -44.44 -7.71 38.50
C GLY A 148 -44.28 -7.25 39.96
N THR A 149 -43.99 -8.18 40.88
CA THR A 149 -43.71 -7.93 42.31
C THR A 149 -42.37 -8.53 42.76
N ARG A 150 -42.01 -9.70 42.25
CA ARG A 150 -40.82 -10.47 42.61
C ARG A 150 -40.16 -11.04 41.36
N VAL A 151 -38.84 -10.87 41.28
CA VAL A 151 -38.01 -11.52 40.26
C VAL A 151 -37.29 -12.72 40.87
N THR A 152 -37.25 -13.85 40.16
CA THR A 152 -36.63 -15.10 40.61
C THR A 152 -35.68 -15.65 39.55
N LEU A 153 -34.45 -15.97 39.96
CA LEU A 153 -33.44 -16.66 39.16
C LEU A 153 -33.53 -18.16 39.40
N TYR A 154 -33.51 -18.92 38.31
CA TYR A 154 -33.42 -20.37 38.27
C TYR A 154 -32.11 -20.78 37.59
N VAL A 155 -31.45 -21.80 38.15
CA VAL A 155 -30.26 -22.46 37.59
C VAL A 155 -30.58 -23.94 37.48
N ASP A 156 -30.41 -24.52 36.30
CA ASP A 156 -30.65 -25.94 36.00
C ASP A 156 -32.03 -26.43 36.49
N GLY A 157 -33.06 -25.63 36.21
CA GLY A 157 -34.45 -25.89 36.61
C GLY A 157 -34.80 -25.59 38.07
N MET A 158 -33.82 -25.25 38.92
CA MET A 158 -34.01 -25.05 40.36
C MET A 158 -33.93 -23.57 40.75
N SER A 159 -34.82 -23.11 41.63
CA SER A 159 -34.81 -21.73 42.14
C SER A 159 -33.54 -21.46 42.94
N ALA A 160 -32.68 -20.56 42.45
CA ALA A 160 -31.42 -20.21 43.09
C ALA A 160 -31.54 -19.02 44.05
N LEU A 161 -32.17 -17.93 43.60
CA LEU A 161 -32.33 -16.70 44.38
C LEU A 161 -33.56 -15.90 43.91
N SER A 162 -34.04 -14.97 44.74
CA SER A 162 -35.06 -13.99 44.33
C SER A 162 -34.77 -12.61 44.91
N GLY A 163 -35.27 -11.57 44.24
CA GLY A 163 -35.27 -10.19 44.71
C GLY A 163 -36.59 -9.48 44.40
N SER A 164 -36.64 -8.18 44.67
CA SER A 164 -37.74 -7.30 44.25
C SER A 164 -37.82 -7.20 42.73
N SER A 165 -39.03 -7.11 42.18
CA SER A 165 -39.24 -6.83 40.74
C SER A 165 -38.48 -5.59 40.29
N VAL A 166 -37.90 -5.67 39.08
CA VAL A 166 -37.10 -4.59 38.49
C VAL A 166 -37.91 -3.90 37.39
N ARG A 167 -37.96 -2.57 37.43
CA ARG A 167 -38.73 -1.75 36.49
C ARG A 167 -37.88 -0.61 35.93
N GLY A 168 -38.03 -0.38 34.64
CA GLY A 168 -37.42 0.72 33.90
C GLY A 168 -37.65 0.52 32.40
N ASP A 169 -37.61 1.60 31.62
CA ASP A 169 -37.71 1.51 30.17
C ASP A 169 -36.43 0.87 29.61
N ILE A 170 -36.61 -0.13 28.75
CA ILE A 170 -35.55 -0.93 28.13
C ILE A 170 -35.59 -0.74 26.62
N SER A 171 -34.40 -0.49 26.05
CA SER A 171 -34.23 -0.41 24.58
C SER A 171 -34.62 -1.75 23.93
N PRO A 172 -35.47 -1.74 22.88
CA PRO A 172 -35.99 -2.96 22.26
C PRO A 172 -34.98 -3.63 21.32
N GLU A 173 -33.86 -4.08 21.89
CA GLU A 173 -32.80 -4.85 21.24
C GLU A 173 -32.41 -6.03 22.14
N ILE A 174 -32.18 -7.19 21.53
CA ILE A 174 -31.48 -8.33 22.13
C ILE A 174 -30.00 -8.22 21.78
N GLN A 175 -29.11 -8.48 22.73
CA GLN A 175 -27.70 -8.75 22.46
C GLN A 175 -27.26 -10.09 23.06
N ILE A 176 -26.44 -10.82 22.32
CA ILE A 176 -25.81 -12.09 22.73
C ILE A 176 -24.30 -11.86 22.70
N ALA A 177 -23.62 -12.24 23.79
CA ALA A 177 -22.24 -11.89 24.08
C ALA A 177 -21.94 -10.38 23.88
N PRO A 178 -22.65 -9.47 24.56
CA PRO A 178 -22.40 -8.04 24.47
C PRO A 178 -21.04 -7.65 25.08
N ASP A 179 -20.55 -6.47 24.70
CA ASP A 179 -19.43 -5.83 25.39
C ASP A 179 -19.89 -5.32 26.77
N ALA A 180 -19.15 -5.70 27.81
CA ALA A 180 -19.41 -5.26 29.17
C ALA A 180 -18.70 -3.93 29.45
N SER A 181 -19.44 -2.96 30.01
CA SER A 181 -18.92 -1.63 30.39
C SER A 181 -18.04 -1.63 31.64
N SER A 182 -18.03 -2.71 32.43
CA SER A 182 -17.32 -2.83 33.69
C SER A 182 -15.91 -3.42 33.52
N SER A 183 -14.93 -2.81 34.19
CA SER A 183 -13.55 -3.28 34.23
C SER A 183 -13.45 -4.74 34.70
N GLY A 184 -12.63 -5.55 34.03
CA GLY A 184 -12.39 -6.96 34.37
C GLY A 184 -13.43 -7.95 33.86
N MET A 185 -14.40 -7.53 33.04
CA MET A 185 -15.25 -8.46 32.28
C MET A 185 -14.71 -8.68 30.86
N VAL A 186 -14.78 -9.93 30.39
CA VAL A 186 -14.50 -10.37 29.03
C VAL A 186 -15.82 -10.64 28.28
N ARG A 187 -15.77 -10.75 26.95
CA ARG A 187 -16.93 -11.22 26.18
C ARG A 187 -17.18 -12.71 26.51
N PHE A 188 -18.43 -13.15 26.47
CA PHE A 188 -18.73 -14.58 26.64
C PHE A 188 -18.28 -15.37 25.39
N GLY A 189 -17.35 -16.30 25.57
CA GLY A 189 -17.02 -17.36 24.62
C GLY A 189 -17.71 -18.69 24.97
N GLY A 190 -18.27 -19.37 23.97
CA GLY A 190 -18.98 -20.64 24.13
C GLY A 190 -20.24 -20.75 23.26
N ASP A 191 -21.12 -21.69 23.58
CA ASP A 191 -22.34 -21.94 22.81
C ASP A 191 -23.60 -21.44 23.49
N ILE A 192 -24.57 -21.05 22.67
CA ILE A 192 -25.96 -20.77 23.07
C ILE A 192 -26.89 -21.76 22.36
N GLY A 193 -27.52 -22.63 23.15
CA GLY A 193 -28.51 -23.62 22.70
C GLY A 193 -29.93 -23.06 22.61
N GLY A 194 -30.11 -21.78 22.93
CA GLY A 194 -31.36 -21.04 22.79
C GLY A 194 -31.51 -19.96 23.86
N PHE A 195 -31.40 -18.69 23.49
CA PHE A 195 -31.85 -17.54 24.28
C PHE A 195 -33.27 -17.14 23.86
N SER A 196 -34.19 -16.94 24.80
CA SER A 196 -35.57 -16.53 24.51
C SER A 196 -36.11 -15.54 25.54
N VAL A 197 -37.08 -14.72 25.12
CA VAL A 197 -37.75 -13.69 25.92
C VAL A 197 -39.25 -13.83 25.73
N ALA A 198 -40.06 -13.84 26.80
CA ALA A 198 -41.52 -13.96 26.74
C ALA A 198 -42.23 -12.93 27.64
N ALA A 199 -43.34 -12.37 27.17
CA ALA A 199 -44.17 -11.39 27.89
C ALA A 199 -45.13 -12.05 28.90
N ARG A 200 -44.61 -12.98 29.72
CA ARG A 200 -45.30 -13.62 30.86
C ARG A 200 -44.29 -14.10 31.90
N SER A 201 -44.70 -14.20 33.17
CA SER A 201 -43.99 -15.01 34.16
C SER A 201 -44.25 -16.51 33.90
N ILE A 202 -43.17 -17.30 33.81
CA ILE A 202 -43.21 -18.75 33.64
C ILE A 202 -43.13 -19.41 35.03
N PRO A 203 -44.10 -20.25 35.45
CA PRO A 203 -44.08 -20.86 36.77
C PRO A 203 -42.93 -21.89 36.92
N ALA A 204 -42.41 -22.04 38.13
CA ALA A 204 -41.28 -22.94 38.44
C ALA A 204 -41.45 -24.39 37.92
N ALA A 205 -42.67 -24.94 37.95
CA ALA A 205 -42.96 -26.28 37.45
C ALA A 205 -42.90 -26.40 35.91
N GLU A 206 -43.01 -25.29 35.18
CA GLU A 206 -42.77 -25.22 33.74
C GLU A 206 -41.27 -25.07 33.47
N ILE A 207 -40.54 -24.23 34.22
CA ILE A 207 -39.07 -24.12 34.18
C ILE A 207 -38.38 -25.48 34.43
N GLN A 208 -38.85 -26.26 35.40
CA GLN A 208 -38.34 -27.62 35.66
C GLN A 208 -38.59 -28.58 34.49
N LYS A 209 -39.74 -28.46 33.80
CA LYS A 209 -40.03 -29.25 32.59
C LYS A 209 -39.17 -28.83 31.41
N MET A 210 -38.92 -27.53 31.24
CA MET A 210 -38.03 -26.99 30.21
C MET A 210 -36.60 -27.51 30.39
N PHE A 211 -36.09 -27.55 31.64
CA PHE A 211 -34.79 -28.15 31.94
C PHE A 211 -34.76 -29.66 31.68
N ALA A 212 -35.78 -30.40 32.11
CA ALA A 212 -35.88 -31.85 31.88
C ALA A 212 -36.09 -32.23 30.40
N ALA A 213 -36.54 -31.29 29.56
CA ALA A 213 -36.74 -31.44 28.13
C ALA A 213 -35.69 -30.62 27.33
N ALA A 214 -34.42 -30.77 27.71
CA ALA A 214 -33.30 -30.09 27.06
C ALA A 214 -33.31 -30.25 25.52
N PRO A 215 -33.02 -29.19 24.75
CA PRO A 215 -32.92 -29.27 23.29
C PRO A 215 -31.89 -30.32 22.83
N ASN A 216 -32.09 -30.87 21.62
CA ASN A 216 -31.01 -31.58 20.94
C ASN A 216 -30.02 -30.54 20.37
N PHE A 217 -29.01 -30.20 21.17
CA PHE A 217 -28.04 -29.15 20.86
C PHE A 217 -27.27 -29.42 19.56
N ASP A 218 -27.03 -30.68 19.19
CA ASP A 218 -26.18 -31.06 18.05
C ASP A 218 -26.92 -31.01 16.70
N ALA A 219 -28.26 -30.92 16.71
CA ALA A 219 -29.10 -30.98 15.51
C ALA A 219 -29.57 -29.59 15.03
N GLN A 220 -28.89 -28.51 15.42
CA GLN A 220 -29.36 -27.13 15.27
C GLN A 220 -28.33 -26.24 14.60
N LEU A 221 -28.75 -25.49 13.57
CA LEU A 221 -27.92 -24.45 12.95
C LEU A 221 -27.76 -23.30 13.94
N ARG A 222 -26.51 -22.92 14.26
CA ARG A 222 -26.19 -21.79 15.13
C ARG A 222 -25.62 -20.64 14.29
N GLU A 223 -25.85 -19.41 14.74
CA GLU A 223 -25.22 -18.22 14.17
C GLU A 223 -23.84 -18.00 14.80
N GLU A 224 -22.81 -17.84 13.99
CA GLU A 224 -21.47 -17.51 14.47
C GLU A 224 -21.27 -16.00 14.54
N ASN A 225 -20.66 -15.49 15.62
CA ASN A 225 -20.38 -14.06 15.77
C ASN A 225 -19.12 -13.62 14.99
N ALA A 226 -18.02 -14.38 15.09
CA ALA A 226 -16.79 -14.16 14.34
C ALA A 226 -16.82 -14.96 13.04
N LYS A 227 -17.41 -14.38 12.00
CA LYS A 227 -17.50 -15.01 10.67
C LYS A 227 -16.11 -15.19 10.06
N PRO A 228 -15.88 -16.27 9.28
CA PRO A 228 -14.72 -16.38 8.40
C PRO A 228 -14.80 -15.35 7.26
N TRP A 229 -13.68 -15.09 6.57
CA TRP A 229 -13.66 -14.19 5.42
C TRP A 229 -14.60 -14.69 4.31
N SER A 230 -15.25 -13.75 3.62
CA SER A 230 -16.19 -14.08 2.55
C SER A 230 -15.50 -14.24 1.21
N ILE A 231 -15.91 -15.24 0.43
CA ILE A 231 -15.54 -15.30 -0.99
C ILE A 231 -16.17 -14.14 -1.77
N GLN A 232 -15.48 -13.69 -2.83
CA GLN A 232 -16.02 -12.76 -3.80
C GLN A 232 -17.30 -13.30 -4.46
N VAL A 233 -18.36 -12.47 -4.51
CA VAL A 233 -19.68 -12.82 -5.07
C VAL A 233 -20.15 -11.90 -6.21
N LYS A 234 -19.32 -10.92 -6.58
CA LYS A 234 -19.55 -9.99 -7.70
C LYS A 234 -18.24 -9.76 -8.47
N GLN A 235 -18.32 -9.40 -9.74
CA GLN A 235 -17.17 -9.04 -10.57
C GLN A 235 -17.56 -7.89 -11.51
N GLY A 236 -16.68 -6.92 -11.68
CA GLY A 236 -16.69 -5.97 -12.80
C GLY A 236 -15.93 -6.55 -13.99
N ILE A 237 -16.20 -6.02 -15.19
CA ILE A 237 -15.50 -6.39 -16.43
C ILE A 237 -15.32 -5.15 -17.32
N GLY A 238 -15.12 -3.98 -16.71
CA GLY A 238 -15.05 -2.69 -17.41
C GLY A 238 -16.30 -2.37 -18.23
N LEU A 239 -16.11 -1.63 -19.32
CA LEU A 239 -17.17 -1.33 -20.28
C LEU A 239 -17.49 -2.55 -21.18
N ARG A 240 -18.78 -2.74 -21.49
CA ARG A 240 -19.28 -3.83 -22.35
C ARG A 240 -19.58 -3.41 -23.79
N ALA A 241 -19.47 -2.13 -24.06
CA ALA A 241 -19.67 -1.47 -25.35
C ALA A 241 -18.85 -0.17 -25.34
N PRO A 242 -18.53 0.43 -26.50
CA PRO A 242 -17.91 1.75 -26.55
C PRO A 242 -18.69 2.79 -25.75
N GLN A 243 -17.97 3.70 -25.09
CA GLN A 243 -18.51 4.85 -24.36
C GLN A 243 -19.45 5.69 -25.23
N ASP A 244 -20.45 6.34 -24.62
CA ASP A 244 -21.32 7.28 -25.33
C ASP A 244 -20.47 8.42 -25.92
N PRO A 245 -20.54 8.71 -27.24
CA PRO A 245 -19.83 9.84 -27.83
C PRO A 245 -20.11 11.18 -27.13
N ALA A 246 -21.28 11.35 -26.49
CA ALA A 246 -21.62 12.54 -25.73
C ALA A 246 -20.93 12.61 -24.34
N GLU A 247 -20.16 11.59 -23.95
CA GLU A 247 -19.37 11.52 -22.71
C GLU A 247 -17.86 11.47 -22.97
N MET A 248 -17.44 11.39 -24.23
CA MET A 248 -16.03 11.50 -24.63
C MET A 248 -15.47 12.90 -24.26
N PRO A 249 -14.19 13.00 -23.90
CA PRO A 249 -13.52 14.28 -23.64
C PRO A 249 -13.31 15.12 -24.91
N TYR A 250 -13.38 16.44 -24.78
CA TYR A 250 -13.09 17.41 -25.84
C TYR A 250 -12.14 18.53 -25.38
N GLY A 251 -11.23 18.95 -26.26
CA GLY A 251 -10.23 20.00 -25.98
C GLY A 251 -9.51 20.45 -27.26
N ALA A 252 -8.30 20.98 -27.10
CA ALA A 252 -7.41 21.39 -28.17
C ALA A 252 -7.07 20.25 -29.14
N ALA A 253 -6.68 20.61 -30.37
CA ALA A 253 -6.26 19.64 -31.36
C ALA A 253 -4.95 18.95 -30.95
N PRO A 254 -4.81 17.61 -31.12
CA PRO A 254 -3.59 16.90 -30.77
C PRO A 254 -2.33 17.48 -31.41
N GLU A 255 -1.22 17.42 -30.67
CA GLU A 255 0.09 17.82 -31.18
C GLU A 255 0.50 17.00 -32.41
N LYS A 256 1.45 17.53 -33.20
CA LYS A 256 2.10 16.74 -34.25
C LYS A 256 3.12 15.78 -33.61
N PRO A 257 3.14 14.49 -34.02
CA PRO A 257 4.17 13.54 -33.61
C PRO A 257 5.59 14.09 -33.83
N ARG A 258 6.48 13.89 -32.85
CA ARG A 258 7.89 14.31 -32.91
C ARG A 258 8.79 13.10 -32.71
N ALA A 259 9.55 12.72 -33.74
CA ALA A 259 10.50 11.61 -33.63
C ALA A 259 11.71 12.01 -32.77
N LYS A 260 12.10 11.15 -31.82
CA LYS A 260 13.38 11.29 -31.12
C LYS A 260 14.52 10.92 -32.06
N PRO A 261 15.70 11.59 -31.97
CA PRO A 261 16.90 11.16 -32.68
C PRO A 261 17.19 9.69 -32.40
N LEU A 262 17.63 8.95 -33.42
CA LEU A 262 18.11 7.58 -33.21
C LEU A 262 19.41 7.64 -32.37
N PRO A 263 19.59 6.74 -31.40
CA PRO A 263 20.87 6.62 -30.71
C PRO A 263 21.98 6.28 -31.73
N PRO A 264 23.23 6.70 -31.47
CA PRO A 264 24.36 6.34 -32.33
C PRO A 264 24.46 4.81 -32.51
N ALA A 265 24.89 4.37 -33.69
CA ALA A 265 25.03 2.95 -34.00
C ALA A 265 26.14 2.30 -33.14
N GLY A 266 25.75 1.76 -31.99
CA GLY A 266 26.61 1.02 -31.06
C GLY A 266 26.70 -0.47 -31.37
N PRO A 267 27.61 -1.20 -30.67
CA PRO A 267 27.65 -2.65 -30.74
C PRO A 267 26.36 -3.25 -30.17
N THR A 268 25.78 -4.25 -30.85
CA THR A 268 24.56 -4.93 -30.38
C THR A 268 24.75 -5.62 -29.04
N LEU A 269 25.92 -6.24 -28.81
CA LEU A 269 26.28 -6.82 -27.53
C LEU A 269 27.10 -5.84 -26.72
N HIS A 270 26.64 -5.53 -25.52
CA HIS A 270 27.37 -4.79 -24.49
C HIS A 270 27.83 -5.77 -23.40
N GLU A 271 29.11 -5.79 -23.05
CA GLU A 271 29.63 -6.68 -22.00
C GLU A 271 29.29 -6.12 -20.62
N THR A 272 28.43 -6.80 -19.88
CA THR A 272 27.98 -6.40 -18.53
C THR A 272 28.79 -7.06 -17.42
N GLY A 273 29.55 -8.09 -17.77
CA GLY A 273 30.47 -8.77 -16.87
C GLY A 273 31.24 -9.86 -17.61
N LYS A 274 32.20 -10.50 -16.92
CA LYS A 274 32.92 -11.63 -17.49
C LYS A 274 31.91 -12.73 -17.86
N ASN A 275 31.90 -13.12 -19.14
CA ASN A 275 30.96 -14.10 -19.71
C ASN A 275 29.47 -13.68 -19.66
N SER A 276 29.18 -12.38 -19.59
CA SER A 276 27.82 -11.83 -19.57
C SER A 276 27.68 -10.64 -20.52
N TRP A 277 26.67 -10.68 -21.38
CA TRP A 277 26.40 -9.64 -22.37
C TRP A 277 24.92 -9.26 -22.41
N GLU A 278 24.61 -7.98 -22.50
CA GLU A 278 23.28 -7.47 -22.80
C GLU A 278 23.13 -7.25 -24.32
N ILE A 279 21.96 -7.59 -24.87
CA ILE A 279 21.58 -7.29 -26.25
C ILE A 279 20.98 -5.87 -26.28
N ALA A 280 21.83 -4.87 -26.07
CA ALA A 280 21.42 -3.51 -25.69
C ALA A 280 21.05 -2.57 -26.86
N ALA A 281 21.29 -2.95 -28.12
CA ALA A 281 21.13 -2.04 -29.26
C ALA A 281 20.61 -2.73 -30.53
N ASN A 282 20.30 -1.91 -31.55
CA ASN A 282 19.96 -2.34 -32.91
C ASN A 282 18.68 -3.20 -33.06
N TRP A 283 17.81 -3.24 -32.04
CA TRP A 283 16.50 -3.88 -32.13
C TRP A 283 15.59 -3.23 -33.19
N ARG A 284 14.73 -4.05 -33.80
CA ARG A 284 13.76 -3.68 -34.84
C ARG A 284 12.38 -4.16 -34.46
N LEU A 285 11.36 -3.33 -34.72
CA LEU A 285 9.95 -3.63 -34.47
C LEU A 285 9.14 -3.59 -35.78
N LEU A 286 8.37 -4.65 -36.04
CA LEU A 286 7.28 -4.64 -37.02
C LEU A 286 5.95 -4.49 -36.30
N SER A 287 5.27 -3.37 -36.56
CA SER A 287 3.94 -3.06 -36.00
C SER A 287 2.77 -3.40 -36.93
N ASN A 288 2.91 -3.22 -38.25
CA ASN A 288 1.78 -3.37 -39.17
C ASN A 288 1.56 -4.81 -39.66
N VAL A 289 0.89 -5.65 -38.87
CA VAL A 289 0.45 -7.01 -39.29
C VAL A 289 -0.93 -6.98 -39.99
N GLY A 290 -1.21 -5.91 -40.74
CA GLY A 290 -2.44 -5.71 -41.51
C GLY A 290 -2.41 -6.25 -42.95
N THR A 291 -1.26 -6.76 -43.42
CA THR A 291 -1.13 -7.38 -44.75
C THR A 291 -0.63 -8.82 -44.63
N ALA A 292 -1.11 -9.71 -45.50
CA ALA A 292 -0.99 -11.17 -45.42
C ALA A 292 0.42 -11.75 -45.63
N THR A 293 1.47 -10.96 -45.37
CA THR A 293 2.84 -11.19 -45.82
C THR A 293 3.68 -12.04 -44.87
N ILE A 294 3.27 -12.20 -43.60
CA ILE A 294 4.05 -12.87 -42.54
C ILE A 294 3.16 -13.89 -41.80
N LEU A 295 2.83 -14.99 -42.50
CA LEU A 295 2.05 -16.14 -42.00
C LEU A 295 2.88 -17.03 -41.03
N PRO A 296 2.27 -18.00 -40.29
CA PRO A 296 2.94 -18.79 -39.24
C PRO A 296 4.22 -19.58 -39.58
N LYS A 297 4.66 -19.62 -40.85
CA LYS A 297 6.00 -20.09 -41.23
C LYS A 297 7.11 -19.03 -41.00
N ALA A 298 6.74 -17.85 -40.51
CA ALA A 298 7.60 -16.68 -40.41
C ALA A 298 8.71 -16.75 -39.36
N GLY A 299 8.47 -17.31 -38.15
CA GLY A 299 9.46 -17.24 -37.07
C GLY A 299 10.82 -17.84 -37.45
N ALA A 300 10.80 -18.96 -38.18
CA ALA A 300 11.99 -19.60 -38.73
C ALA A 300 12.69 -18.81 -39.86
N GLN A 301 12.02 -17.82 -40.46
CA GLN A 301 12.55 -16.97 -41.54
C GLN A 301 13.03 -15.62 -41.01
N VAL A 302 12.25 -14.99 -40.12
CA VAL A 302 12.56 -13.71 -39.47
C VAL A 302 13.81 -13.84 -38.58
N SER A 303 13.97 -14.98 -37.89
CA SER A 303 15.17 -15.31 -37.10
C SER A 303 16.37 -15.80 -37.92
N LEU A 304 16.42 -15.58 -39.24
CA LEU A 304 17.63 -15.83 -40.04
C LEU A 304 18.49 -14.56 -40.13
N PRO A 305 19.83 -14.64 -39.96
CA PRO A 305 20.74 -13.55 -40.25
C PRO A 305 20.61 -13.09 -41.71
N GLY A 306 20.64 -11.77 -41.95
CA GLY A 306 20.44 -11.18 -43.27
C GLY A 306 18.99 -11.16 -43.76
N PHE A 307 18.00 -11.47 -42.91
CA PHE A 307 16.58 -11.21 -43.21
C PHE A 307 16.36 -9.70 -43.39
N ASN A 308 15.60 -9.30 -44.42
CA ASN A 308 15.38 -7.90 -44.74
C ASN A 308 14.32 -7.27 -43.83
N ASP A 309 14.78 -6.59 -42.78
CA ASP A 309 13.99 -5.79 -41.85
C ASP A 309 14.17 -4.27 -42.08
N SER A 310 14.64 -3.83 -43.25
CA SER A 310 14.94 -2.42 -43.51
C SER A 310 13.73 -1.48 -43.45
N SER A 311 12.50 -2.03 -43.54
CA SER A 311 11.23 -1.30 -43.37
C SER A 311 10.69 -1.32 -41.93
N TRP A 312 11.39 -1.96 -40.99
CA TRP A 312 10.97 -2.08 -39.60
C TRP A 312 11.44 -0.85 -38.80
N LEU A 313 10.64 -0.46 -37.82
CA LEU A 313 10.98 0.63 -36.91
C LEU A 313 12.24 0.27 -36.12
N ALA A 314 13.13 1.23 -35.84
CA ALA A 314 14.13 1.04 -34.80
C ALA A 314 13.39 0.97 -33.45
N ALA A 315 13.56 -0.11 -32.71
CA ALA A 315 12.83 -0.37 -31.48
C ALA A 315 13.58 0.18 -30.26
N THR A 316 12.82 0.61 -29.26
CA THR A 316 13.33 0.94 -27.93
C THR A 316 13.13 -0.32 -27.07
N VAL A 317 14.25 -0.90 -26.60
CA VAL A 317 14.31 -2.10 -25.74
C VAL A 317 15.40 -1.84 -24.68
N PRO A 318 15.11 -1.91 -23.37
CA PRO A 318 13.79 -2.16 -22.76
C PRO A 318 12.73 -1.13 -23.17
N GLY A 319 11.49 -1.58 -23.36
CA GLY A 319 10.37 -0.71 -23.72
C GLY A 319 9.19 -1.40 -24.40
N THR A 320 8.06 -0.71 -24.42
CA THR A 320 6.81 -1.17 -25.02
C THR A 320 6.73 -0.88 -26.53
N VAL A 321 5.71 -1.43 -27.18
CA VAL A 321 5.36 -1.11 -28.57
C VAL A 321 5.04 0.38 -28.69
N LEU A 322 4.22 0.92 -27.79
CA LEU A 322 3.83 2.32 -27.76
C LEU A 322 5.07 3.22 -27.57
N THR A 323 5.96 2.88 -26.64
CA THR A 323 7.24 3.59 -26.47
C THR A 323 8.03 3.71 -27.77
N THR A 324 8.15 2.60 -28.50
CA THR A 324 8.79 2.62 -29.83
C THR A 324 8.04 3.51 -30.83
N MET A 325 6.71 3.46 -30.87
CA MET A 325 5.91 4.25 -31.84
C MET A 325 6.01 5.76 -31.56
N ILE A 326 6.02 6.17 -30.28
CA ILE A 326 6.24 7.55 -29.86
C ILE A 326 7.65 8.01 -30.20
N ASP A 327 8.67 7.24 -29.81
CA ASP A 327 10.07 7.58 -30.05
C ASP A 327 10.43 7.69 -31.54
N ARG A 328 9.67 7.03 -32.42
CA ARG A 328 9.82 7.10 -33.88
C ARG A 328 8.88 8.12 -34.55
N GLY A 329 8.10 8.88 -33.78
CA GLY A 329 7.23 9.95 -34.29
C GLY A 329 6.03 9.44 -35.10
N ILE A 330 5.51 8.26 -34.77
CA ILE A 330 4.27 7.73 -35.36
C ILE A 330 3.04 8.36 -34.69
N TYR A 331 3.11 8.53 -33.37
CA TYR A 331 2.05 9.11 -32.54
C TYR A 331 2.58 10.29 -31.71
N PRO A 332 1.71 11.25 -31.31
CA PRO A 332 2.10 12.32 -30.40
C PRO A 332 2.24 11.80 -28.98
N ASP A 333 2.99 12.48 -28.12
CA ASP A 333 3.24 12.02 -26.75
C ASP A 333 1.92 11.97 -25.95
N PRO A 334 1.48 10.80 -25.45
CA PRO A 334 0.20 10.65 -24.74
C PRO A 334 0.16 11.41 -23.42
N ASP A 335 1.32 11.77 -22.87
CA ASP A 335 1.46 12.52 -21.62
C ASP A 335 0.99 13.98 -21.76
N PHE A 336 0.71 14.50 -22.97
CA PHE A 336 0.27 15.89 -23.21
C PHE A 336 -1.21 16.00 -23.63
N GLY A 337 -2.01 16.65 -22.80
CA GLY A 337 -3.42 16.95 -23.03
C GLY A 337 -4.22 15.72 -23.48
N LEU A 338 -5.00 15.87 -24.55
CA LEU A 338 -5.81 14.79 -25.11
C LEU A 338 -5.08 13.98 -26.21
N ASN A 339 -3.75 14.02 -26.28
CA ASN A 339 -2.97 13.31 -27.32
C ASN A 339 -3.20 11.80 -27.32
N ASN A 340 -3.48 11.18 -26.16
CA ASN A 340 -3.75 9.75 -26.06
C ASN A 340 -5.00 9.31 -26.87
N LEU A 341 -5.92 10.23 -27.20
CA LEU A 341 -7.07 9.97 -28.07
C LEU A 341 -6.67 9.83 -29.56
N ALA A 342 -5.52 10.36 -29.95
CA ALA A 342 -4.99 10.23 -31.32
C ALA A 342 -4.33 8.86 -31.57
N ILE A 343 -4.17 8.05 -30.51
CA ILE A 343 -3.47 6.77 -30.53
C ILE A 343 -4.51 5.64 -30.56
N PRO A 344 -4.47 4.71 -31.54
CA PRO A 344 -5.58 3.80 -31.77
C PRO A 344 -5.58 2.59 -30.82
N GLU A 345 -6.72 2.31 -30.21
CA GLU A 345 -7.02 1.08 -29.44
C GLU A 345 -6.87 -0.24 -30.24
N SER A 346 -6.51 -0.21 -31.53
CA SER A 346 -6.11 -1.42 -32.25
C SER A 346 -4.73 -1.94 -31.84
N LEU A 347 -3.91 -1.15 -31.13
CA LEU A 347 -2.57 -1.56 -30.69
C LEU A 347 -2.60 -2.77 -29.75
N ASN A 348 -3.62 -2.90 -28.88
CA ASN A 348 -3.79 -4.07 -28.02
C ASN A 348 -4.42 -5.31 -28.71
N LYS A 349 -4.56 -5.32 -30.04
CA LYS A 349 -5.38 -6.33 -30.77
C LYS A 349 -4.62 -7.13 -31.83
N HIS A 350 -3.30 -7.01 -31.90
CA HIS A 350 -2.48 -7.73 -32.87
C HIS A 350 -1.08 -8.02 -32.34
N ASP A 351 -0.43 -9.03 -32.93
CA ASP A 351 0.91 -9.45 -32.55
C ASP A 351 1.98 -8.56 -33.17
N TYR A 352 3.11 -8.46 -32.47
CA TYR A 352 4.28 -7.70 -32.85
C TYR A 352 5.49 -8.61 -33.08
N TRP A 353 6.39 -8.22 -33.97
CA TRP A 353 7.69 -8.87 -34.10
C TRP A 353 8.81 -7.92 -33.68
N TYR A 354 9.59 -8.35 -32.70
CA TYR A 354 10.89 -7.78 -32.37
C TYR A 354 11.99 -8.64 -33.03
N ARG A 355 13.01 -8.00 -33.60
CA ARG A 355 14.15 -8.67 -34.24
C ARG A 355 15.45 -7.95 -33.91
N VAL A 356 16.55 -8.69 -33.78
CA VAL A 356 17.90 -8.15 -33.62
C VAL A 356 18.97 -9.09 -34.18
N GLU A 357 20.03 -8.53 -34.78
CA GLU A 357 21.23 -9.26 -35.19
C GLU A 357 22.44 -8.93 -34.31
N PHE A 358 23.10 -9.97 -33.81
CA PHE A 358 24.23 -9.88 -32.91
C PHE A 358 25.34 -10.89 -33.24
N PRO A 359 26.63 -10.52 -33.09
CA PRO A 359 27.73 -11.47 -33.28
C PRO A 359 27.75 -12.51 -32.16
N THR A 360 28.29 -13.70 -32.40
CA THR A 360 28.68 -14.58 -31.28
C THR A 360 29.79 -13.91 -30.45
N PRO A 361 29.72 -13.94 -29.10
CA PRO A 361 30.81 -13.47 -28.25
C PRO A 361 32.16 -14.10 -28.62
N LYS A 362 33.26 -13.33 -28.45
CA LYS A 362 34.63 -13.75 -28.80
C LYS A 362 35.28 -14.65 -27.74
N THR A 363 34.50 -15.51 -27.08
CA THR A 363 34.98 -16.51 -26.11
C THR A 363 35.26 -17.86 -26.79
N ASP A 364 36.05 -18.71 -26.13
CA ASP A 364 36.22 -20.10 -26.57
C ASP A 364 34.88 -20.84 -26.48
N ILE A 365 34.41 -21.30 -27.62
CA ILE A 365 33.12 -21.98 -27.82
C ILE A 365 33.11 -23.42 -27.29
N SER A 366 34.26 -23.98 -26.91
CA SER A 366 34.37 -25.39 -26.57
C SER A 366 33.94 -25.70 -25.13
N GLY A 367 32.95 -26.58 -24.97
CA GLY A 367 32.56 -27.15 -23.67
C GLY A 367 31.82 -26.24 -22.70
N ARG A 368 31.41 -25.03 -23.11
CA ARG A 368 30.66 -24.08 -22.27
C ARG A 368 29.18 -24.03 -22.64
N ARG A 369 28.31 -23.87 -21.65
CA ARG A 369 26.86 -23.68 -21.83
C ARG A 369 26.57 -22.21 -22.07
N ARG A 370 25.56 -21.89 -22.89
CA ARG A 370 25.10 -20.52 -23.15
C ARG A 370 23.60 -20.40 -23.00
N THR A 371 23.17 -19.40 -22.25
CA THR A 371 21.76 -19.17 -21.92
C THR A 371 21.35 -17.77 -22.35
N LEU A 372 20.27 -17.68 -23.12
CA LEU A 372 19.58 -16.43 -23.47
C LEU A 372 18.49 -16.18 -22.41
N HIS A 373 18.55 -15.03 -21.75
CA HIS A 373 17.65 -14.61 -20.68
C HIS A 373 16.76 -13.46 -21.14
N PHE A 374 15.47 -13.55 -20.85
CA PHE A 374 14.50 -12.46 -20.97
C PHE A 374 14.08 -12.04 -19.57
N ALA A 375 14.30 -10.78 -19.19
CA ALA A 375 14.03 -10.30 -17.84
C ALA A 375 12.54 -9.96 -17.58
N GLY A 376 11.76 -9.78 -18.63
CA GLY A 376 10.32 -9.48 -18.59
C GLY A 376 9.76 -9.21 -19.99
N ILE A 377 8.60 -9.81 -20.32
CA ILE A 377 7.89 -9.60 -21.58
C ILE A 377 6.40 -9.54 -21.30
N ASN A 378 5.71 -8.55 -21.86
CA ASN A 378 4.26 -8.46 -21.76
C ASN A 378 3.60 -8.68 -23.14
N TYR A 379 2.67 -9.61 -23.35
CA TYR A 379 2.10 -10.57 -22.40
C TYR A 379 2.46 -12.03 -22.70
N ALA A 380 2.42 -12.44 -23.98
CA ALA A 380 2.72 -13.80 -24.39
C ALA A 380 3.67 -13.82 -25.59
N ALA A 381 4.75 -14.60 -25.54
CA ALA A 381 5.81 -14.58 -26.54
C ALA A 381 6.10 -15.94 -27.18
N GLU A 382 6.53 -15.93 -28.43
CA GLU A 382 7.24 -17.05 -29.08
C GLU A 382 8.66 -16.62 -29.49
N VAL A 383 9.67 -17.31 -28.98
CA VAL A 383 11.08 -16.93 -29.16
C VAL A 383 11.77 -17.82 -30.20
N TRP A 384 12.52 -17.22 -31.12
CA TRP A 384 13.20 -17.90 -32.22
C TRP A 384 14.64 -17.40 -32.41
N LEU A 385 15.60 -18.31 -32.57
CA LEU A 385 17.01 -17.99 -32.83
C LEU A 385 17.52 -18.79 -34.03
N ASN A 386 18.13 -18.12 -35.00
CA ASN A 386 18.80 -18.74 -36.16
C ASN A 386 17.92 -19.75 -36.95
N GLY A 387 16.61 -19.50 -37.01
CA GLY A 387 15.61 -20.35 -37.65
C GLY A 387 14.97 -21.42 -36.74
N GLN A 388 15.44 -21.59 -35.50
CA GLN A 388 14.93 -22.57 -34.54
C GLN A 388 14.04 -21.91 -33.48
N ARG A 389 12.97 -22.58 -33.07
CA ARG A 389 12.08 -22.12 -32.00
C ARG A 389 12.66 -22.53 -30.64
N LEU A 390 12.84 -21.57 -29.75
CA LEU A 390 13.35 -21.82 -28.39
C LEU A 390 12.22 -22.22 -27.43
N GLY A 391 11.09 -21.51 -27.48
CA GLY A 391 9.94 -21.80 -26.62
C GLY A 391 8.91 -20.67 -26.57
N ARG A 392 8.22 -20.59 -25.43
CA ARG A 392 7.22 -19.56 -25.12
C ARG A 392 7.46 -18.95 -23.74
N ILE A 393 7.00 -17.71 -23.56
CA ILE A 393 6.89 -17.00 -22.27
C ILE A 393 5.43 -16.51 -22.16
N ARG A 394 4.87 -16.45 -20.96
CA ARG A 394 3.53 -15.90 -20.69
C ARG A 394 3.47 -15.31 -19.27
N GLY A 395 2.77 -14.18 -19.13
CA GLY A 395 2.70 -13.40 -17.90
C GLY A 395 3.80 -12.33 -17.90
N ALA A 396 3.47 -11.12 -17.45
CA ALA A 396 4.36 -9.96 -17.65
C ALA A 396 5.69 -10.05 -16.88
N PHE A 397 5.73 -10.84 -15.79
CA PHE A 397 6.71 -10.71 -14.71
C PHE A 397 7.70 -11.88 -14.58
N ARG A 398 7.42 -13.01 -15.25
CA ARG A 398 8.27 -14.19 -15.25
C ARG A 398 9.42 -14.08 -16.25
N ARG A 399 10.63 -14.43 -15.80
CA ARG A 399 11.83 -14.56 -16.65
C ARG A 399 11.71 -15.73 -17.64
N GLY A 400 12.37 -15.58 -18.80
CA GLY A 400 12.45 -16.62 -19.83
C GLY A 400 13.89 -17.02 -20.13
N ASP A 401 14.29 -18.22 -19.73
CA ASP A 401 15.64 -18.75 -19.91
C ASP A 401 15.69 -19.86 -20.96
N PHE A 402 16.55 -19.71 -21.97
CA PHE A 402 16.71 -20.67 -23.06
C PHE A 402 18.17 -21.07 -23.29
N ASP A 403 18.43 -22.37 -23.31
CA ASP A 403 19.73 -22.90 -23.74
C ASP A 403 19.92 -22.69 -25.25
N VAL A 404 20.97 -21.97 -25.61
CA VAL A 404 21.32 -21.62 -27.00
C VAL A 404 22.71 -22.12 -27.39
N THR A 405 23.31 -22.99 -26.58
CA THR A 405 24.69 -23.50 -26.70
C THR A 405 25.02 -23.99 -28.10
N HIS A 406 24.15 -24.84 -28.67
CA HIS A 406 24.33 -25.43 -30.00
C HIS A 406 23.66 -24.66 -31.14
N LEU A 407 23.05 -23.50 -30.85
CA LEU A 407 22.27 -22.71 -31.80
C LEU A 407 23.01 -21.45 -32.27
N LEU A 408 23.95 -20.94 -31.47
CA LEU A 408 24.82 -19.81 -31.83
C LEU A 408 25.91 -20.25 -32.82
N ARG A 409 26.12 -19.44 -33.87
CA ARG A 409 26.98 -19.73 -35.01
C ARG A 409 28.25 -18.87 -34.97
N PRO A 410 29.43 -19.45 -34.66
CA PRO A 410 30.68 -18.69 -34.52
C PRO A 410 31.09 -17.98 -35.82
N GLY A 411 31.68 -16.79 -35.69
CA GLY A 411 32.23 -16.03 -36.82
C GLY A 411 31.19 -15.40 -37.77
N VAL A 412 29.89 -15.54 -37.49
CA VAL A 412 28.79 -14.90 -38.23
C VAL A 412 27.83 -14.17 -37.29
N MET A 413 26.92 -13.38 -37.86
CA MET A 413 25.79 -12.83 -37.11
C MET A 413 24.79 -13.92 -36.76
N ASN A 414 24.13 -13.74 -35.62
CA ASN A 414 23.01 -14.54 -35.12
C ASN A 414 21.79 -13.63 -35.11
N ALA A 415 20.62 -14.18 -35.44
CA ALA A 415 19.38 -13.41 -35.47
C ALA A 415 18.38 -13.97 -34.47
N LEU A 416 17.99 -13.13 -33.51
CA LEU A 416 16.90 -13.39 -32.58
C LEU A 416 15.64 -12.71 -33.10
N ALA A 417 14.52 -13.44 -33.08
CA ALA A 417 13.20 -12.90 -33.36
C ALA A 417 12.22 -13.32 -32.26
N VAL A 418 11.42 -12.37 -31.79
CA VAL A 418 10.41 -12.58 -30.76
C VAL A 418 9.08 -12.11 -31.31
N ARG A 419 8.10 -13.01 -31.38
CA ARG A 419 6.70 -12.66 -31.63
C ARG A 419 6.03 -12.43 -30.30
N ILE A 420 5.40 -11.28 -30.10
CA ILE A 420 4.73 -10.92 -28.84
C ILE A 420 3.26 -10.66 -29.14
N ALA A 421 2.37 -11.28 -28.38
CA ALA A 421 0.94 -11.01 -28.37
C ALA A 421 0.57 -10.21 -27.09
N PRO A 422 -0.33 -9.22 -27.20
CA PRO A 422 -0.97 -8.56 -26.05
C PRO A 422 -1.74 -9.56 -25.15
N PRO A 423 -2.21 -9.12 -23.97
CA PRO A 423 -3.20 -9.84 -23.19
C PRO A 423 -4.43 -10.17 -24.05
N PRO A 424 -4.97 -11.41 -24.02
CA PRO A 424 -6.12 -11.81 -24.85
C PRO A 424 -7.45 -11.12 -24.50
N HIS A 425 -7.56 -10.51 -23.32
CA HIS A 425 -8.75 -9.82 -22.82
C HIS A 425 -8.47 -8.33 -22.50
N PRO A 426 -8.03 -7.50 -23.47
CA PRO A 426 -7.49 -6.14 -23.21
C PRO A 426 -8.55 -5.08 -22.82
N GLY A 427 -9.78 -5.50 -22.51
CA GLY A 427 -10.84 -4.61 -22.07
C GLY A 427 -11.47 -3.72 -23.14
N ILE A 428 -12.32 -2.79 -22.67
CA ILE A 428 -12.79 -1.63 -23.44
C ILE A 428 -12.54 -0.40 -22.58
N PRO A 429 -11.69 0.55 -23.02
CA PRO A 429 -11.35 1.70 -22.20
C PRO A 429 -12.55 2.62 -22.03
N GLN A 430 -12.62 3.28 -20.88
CA GLN A 430 -13.35 4.54 -20.74
C GLN A 430 -12.37 5.70 -20.89
N GLU A 431 -12.72 6.69 -21.72
CA GLU A 431 -12.01 7.96 -21.74
C GLU A 431 -12.57 8.84 -20.62
N GLN A 432 -11.70 9.27 -19.72
CA GLN A 432 -12.04 10.15 -18.61
C GLN A 432 -12.58 11.50 -19.13
N SER A 433 -13.60 12.08 -18.51
CA SER A 433 -14.12 13.42 -18.84
C SER A 433 -14.91 14.02 -17.69
N ILE A 434 -15.25 15.32 -17.74
CA ILE A 434 -16.06 15.96 -16.70
C ILE A 434 -17.47 15.35 -16.61
N LYS A 435 -17.99 14.84 -17.73
CA LYS A 435 -19.32 14.23 -17.78
C LYS A 435 -19.30 12.71 -17.53
N GLY A 436 -18.31 11.99 -18.05
CA GLY A 436 -18.16 10.54 -17.89
C GLY A 436 -17.54 10.13 -16.54
N GLY A 437 -16.80 11.04 -15.88
CA GLY A 437 -16.03 10.74 -14.67
C GLY A 437 -14.77 9.91 -14.96
N PRO A 438 -14.12 9.35 -13.91
CA PRO A 438 -12.95 8.46 -14.07
C PRO A 438 -13.27 7.19 -14.85
N GLY A 439 -14.51 6.69 -14.73
CA GLY A 439 -14.91 5.39 -15.24
C GLY A 439 -14.81 4.28 -14.18
N PRO A 440 -14.91 3.02 -14.61
CA PRO A 440 -14.63 1.87 -13.76
C PRO A 440 -13.12 1.66 -13.62
N ASP A 441 -12.70 1.24 -12.44
CA ASP A 441 -11.34 0.79 -12.18
C ASP A 441 -11.13 -0.62 -12.75
N GLY A 442 -10.19 -0.76 -13.68
CA GLY A 442 -9.85 -2.06 -14.28
C GLY A 442 -11.01 -2.68 -15.08
N GLY A 443 -11.10 -4.01 -15.02
CA GLY A 443 -12.11 -4.75 -15.76
C GLY A 443 -11.64 -6.07 -16.36
N PHE A 444 -11.85 -6.24 -17.66
CA PHE A 444 -11.71 -7.55 -18.31
C PHE A 444 -10.24 -8.00 -18.39
N LEU A 445 -9.29 -7.08 -18.32
CA LEU A 445 -7.85 -7.35 -18.29
C LEU A 445 -7.39 -8.07 -17.02
N ALA A 446 -8.08 -7.91 -15.88
CA ALA A 446 -7.69 -8.57 -14.62
C ALA A 446 -7.77 -10.11 -14.71
N ILE A 447 -8.60 -10.65 -15.61
CA ILE A 447 -8.66 -12.08 -15.97
C ILE A 447 -7.31 -12.62 -16.45
N ASP A 448 -6.54 -11.78 -17.15
CA ASP A 448 -5.21 -12.11 -17.68
C ASP A 448 -4.08 -11.92 -16.67
N GLY A 449 -4.39 -11.53 -15.42
CA GLY A 449 -3.46 -11.54 -14.30
C GLY A 449 -2.66 -12.85 -14.31
N PRO A 450 -1.32 -12.80 -14.41
CA PRO A 450 -0.43 -11.71 -13.99
C PRO A 450 -0.04 -10.73 -15.12
N THR A 451 -0.53 -9.49 -15.05
CA THR A 451 -0.32 -8.40 -16.03
C THR A 451 -0.41 -7.01 -15.37
N PHE A 452 -0.16 -5.93 -16.12
CA PHE A 452 -0.33 -4.55 -15.67
C PHE A 452 -1.82 -4.13 -15.74
N VAL A 453 -2.60 -4.49 -14.72
CA VAL A 453 -4.07 -4.36 -14.73
C VAL A 453 -4.58 -2.94 -14.93
N ALA A 454 -3.86 -1.92 -14.47
CA ALA A 454 -4.27 -0.52 -14.62
C ALA A 454 -4.22 -0.01 -16.07
N THR A 455 -3.58 -0.75 -16.99
CA THR A 455 -3.45 -0.32 -18.39
C THR A 455 -4.77 -0.34 -19.18
N GLU A 456 -5.83 -1.00 -18.68
CA GLU A 456 -7.21 -0.87 -19.21
C GLU A 456 -7.82 0.52 -18.92
N GLY A 457 -7.33 1.20 -17.89
CA GLY A 457 -7.87 2.43 -17.32
C GLY A 457 -8.12 2.29 -15.82
N TRP A 458 -7.91 3.37 -15.06
CA TRP A 458 -8.13 3.46 -13.62
C TRP A 458 -8.43 4.92 -13.22
N ASP A 459 -8.89 5.16 -11.99
CA ASP A 459 -9.16 6.51 -11.47
C ASP A 459 -7.94 7.46 -11.29
N TRP A 460 -6.73 6.99 -11.59
CA TRP A 460 -5.47 7.76 -11.62
C TRP A 460 -4.68 7.67 -12.93
N VAL A 461 -5.19 6.95 -13.95
CA VAL A 461 -4.54 6.85 -15.28
C VAL A 461 -5.55 6.42 -16.36
N PRO A 462 -5.59 7.09 -17.54
CA PRO A 462 -6.39 6.63 -18.66
C PRO A 462 -5.78 5.37 -19.29
N ALA A 463 -6.55 4.71 -20.15
CA ALA A 463 -6.11 3.50 -20.82
C ALA A 463 -4.83 3.67 -21.65
N ILE A 464 -3.85 2.80 -21.41
CA ILE A 464 -2.59 2.73 -22.17
C ILE A 464 -2.82 1.86 -23.40
N ARG A 465 -2.72 2.44 -24.61
CA ARG A 465 -3.31 1.87 -25.84
C ARG A 465 -2.81 0.50 -26.27
N ASP A 466 -1.56 0.16 -25.96
CA ASP A 466 -0.97 -1.16 -26.24
C ASP A 466 -0.99 -2.10 -25.02
N ARG A 467 -1.60 -1.69 -23.90
CA ARG A 467 -1.58 -2.40 -22.60
C ARG A 467 -0.17 -2.78 -22.14
N ASP A 468 0.81 -1.89 -22.38
CA ASP A 468 2.24 -2.09 -22.15
C ASP A 468 2.84 -3.34 -22.84
N THR A 469 2.29 -3.76 -23.98
CA THR A 469 2.81 -4.92 -24.73
C THR A 469 4.23 -4.64 -25.24
N GLY A 470 5.18 -5.55 -24.99
CA GLY A 470 6.55 -5.45 -25.52
C GLY A 470 7.62 -6.16 -24.68
N LEU A 471 8.88 -5.91 -25.05
CA LEU A 471 10.09 -6.32 -24.31
C LEU A 471 10.39 -5.26 -23.23
N TRP A 472 9.56 -5.20 -22.20
CA TRP A 472 9.59 -4.13 -21.20
C TRP A 472 10.80 -4.20 -20.24
N GLN A 473 11.46 -5.36 -20.09
CA GLN A 473 12.81 -5.47 -19.51
C GLN A 473 13.83 -6.00 -20.53
N GLY A 474 15.11 -5.95 -20.18
CA GLY A 474 16.22 -6.30 -21.06
C GLY A 474 16.34 -7.78 -21.42
N VAL A 475 17.21 -8.05 -22.40
CA VAL A 475 17.56 -9.39 -22.91
C VAL A 475 19.07 -9.57 -22.83
N SER A 476 19.52 -10.65 -22.20
CA SER A 476 20.95 -10.92 -21.99
C SER A 476 21.36 -12.34 -22.39
N LEU A 477 22.66 -12.54 -22.56
CA LEU A 477 23.32 -13.80 -22.90
C LEU A 477 24.41 -14.06 -21.86
N THR A 478 24.40 -15.23 -21.23
CA THR A 478 25.46 -15.67 -20.32
C THR A 478 26.19 -16.91 -20.86
N GLU A 479 27.43 -17.12 -20.39
CA GLU A 479 28.22 -18.32 -20.71
C GLU A 479 28.81 -18.96 -19.44
N THR A 480 28.31 -20.16 -19.13
CA THR A 480 28.62 -20.94 -17.91
C THR A 480 29.23 -22.29 -18.26
N GLY A 481 29.47 -23.14 -17.26
CA GLY A 481 29.85 -24.54 -17.38
C GLY A 481 28.65 -25.47 -17.35
N ALA A 482 28.85 -26.71 -16.91
CA ALA A 482 27.78 -27.68 -16.73
C ALA A 482 26.97 -27.44 -15.45
N VAL A 483 27.60 -26.88 -14.41
CA VAL A 483 26.93 -26.48 -13.16
C VAL A 483 26.64 -24.98 -13.16
N THR A 484 25.42 -24.62 -12.78
CA THR A 484 24.95 -23.22 -12.65
C THR A 484 24.23 -23.00 -11.32
N PHE A 485 24.34 -21.79 -10.77
CA PHE A 485 23.50 -21.35 -9.65
C PHE A 485 22.11 -20.91 -10.15
N GLY A 486 21.08 -21.25 -9.40
CA GLY A 486 19.79 -20.55 -9.41
C GLY A 486 19.83 -19.30 -8.52
N ASP A 487 18.66 -18.76 -8.18
CA ASP A 487 18.57 -17.58 -7.30
C ASP A 487 18.88 -17.97 -5.83
N PRO A 488 19.99 -17.50 -5.23
CA PRO A 488 20.32 -17.82 -3.85
C PRO A 488 19.30 -17.20 -2.89
N GLN A 489 19.18 -17.77 -1.70
CA GLN A 489 18.51 -17.13 -0.56
C GLN A 489 19.57 -16.81 0.51
N VAL A 490 19.57 -15.56 0.98
CA VAL A 490 20.36 -15.11 2.12
C VAL A 490 19.39 -14.79 3.26
N VAL A 491 19.47 -15.54 4.35
CA VAL A 491 18.65 -15.32 5.55
C VAL A 491 19.55 -14.79 6.66
N THR A 492 19.11 -13.74 7.35
CA THR A 492 19.86 -13.15 8.47
C THR A 492 19.04 -13.17 9.74
N ARG A 493 19.61 -13.67 10.83
CA ARG A 493 18.99 -13.70 12.18
C ARG A 493 19.79 -12.85 13.16
N LEU A 494 19.12 -12.14 14.04
CA LEU A 494 19.72 -11.36 15.13
C LEU A 494 19.21 -11.86 16.49
N PRO A 495 20.05 -11.89 17.54
CA PRO A 495 19.62 -12.22 18.91
C PRO A 495 18.88 -11.04 19.56
N LEU A 496 17.81 -10.56 18.92
CA LEU A 496 17.08 -9.34 19.31
C LEU A 496 16.60 -9.40 20.78
N PRO A 497 16.75 -8.31 21.56
CA PRO A 497 17.11 -6.95 21.13
C PRO A 497 18.62 -6.69 20.98
N ASP A 498 19.49 -7.68 21.21
CA ASP A 498 20.92 -7.50 20.94
C ASP A 498 21.19 -7.45 19.42
N ARG A 499 22.12 -6.58 19.05
CA ARG A 499 22.55 -6.27 17.68
C ARG A 499 24.07 -6.40 17.52
N SER A 500 24.76 -6.87 18.56
CA SER A 500 26.21 -7.08 18.59
C SER A 500 26.68 -8.24 17.70
N SER A 501 25.76 -9.10 17.26
CA SER A 501 26.02 -10.17 16.29
C SER A 501 24.84 -10.43 15.36
N ALA A 502 25.09 -11.12 14.25
CA ALA A 502 24.06 -11.68 13.37
C ALA A 502 24.56 -12.97 12.72
N ASP A 503 23.67 -13.93 12.55
CA ASP A 503 23.90 -15.18 11.83
C ASP A 503 23.43 -15.05 10.37
N VAL A 504 24.23 -15.53 9.43
CA VAL A 504 23.91 -15.54 7.99
C VAL A 504 23.78 -16.99 7.49
N GLU A 505 22.61 -17.36 7.01
CA GLU A 505 22.35 -18.64 6.36
C GLU A 505 22.29 -18.46 4.84
N LEU A 506 23.03 -19.27 4.07
CA LEU A 506 23.02 -19.24 2.61
C LEU A 506 22.42 -20.54 2.07
N HIS A 507 21.29 -20.44 1.37
CA HIS A 507 20.67 -21.55 0.65
C HIS A 507 20.93 -21.35 -0.84
N LEU A 508 21.68 -22.26 -1.45
CA LEU A 508 22.21 -22.10 -2.80
C LEU A 508 21.64 -23.20 -3.72
N PRO A 509 20.58 -22.91 -4.49
CA PRO A 509 20.15 -23.79 -5.58
C PRO A 509 21.26 -23.91 -6.62
N VAL A 510 21.64 -25.14 -6.95
CA VAL A 510 22.60 -25.48 -7.99
C VAL A 510 22.00 -26.53 -8.92
N HIS A 511 22.19 -26.35 -10.22
CA HIS A 511 21.74 -27.26 -11.25
C HIS A 511 22.95 -27.82 -12.00
N ASN A 512 23.04 -29.15 -12.13
CA ASN A 512 24.02 -29.80 -13.01
C ASN A 512 23.32 -30.31 -14.27
N SER A 513 23.61 -29.67 -15.40
CA SER A 513 23.08 -30.04 -16.72
C SER A 513 23.79 -31.24 -17.38
N GLY A 514 24.88 -31.72 -16.78
CA GLY A 514 25.64 -32.89 -17.24
C GLY A 514 25.00 -34.23 -16.89
N ALA A 515 25.36 -35.28 -17.62
CA ALA A 515 24.83 -36.64 -17.43
C ALA A 515 25.44 -37.41 -16.23
N THR A 516 26.45 -36.85 -15.56
CA THR A 516 27.15 -37.46 -14.42
C THR A 516 27.34 -36.46 -13.28
N PRO A 517 27.45 -36.92 -12.02
CA PRO A 517 27.79 -36.04 -10.91
C PRO A 517 29.10 -35.29 -11.17
N LEU A 518 29.15 -34.00 -10.83
CA LEU A 518 30.36 -33.18 -10.93
C LEU A 518 30.90 -32.85 -9.54
N HIS A 519 32.20 -33.01 -9.35
CA HIS A 519 32.90 -32.54 -8.16
C HIS A 519 33.34 -31.09 -8.36
N ILE A 520 32.88 -30.22 -7.47
CA ILE A 520 33.18 -28.78 -7.47
C ILE A 520 33.56 -28.32 -6.07
N ALA A 521 34.19 -27.15 -5.99
CA ALA A 521 34.21 -26.34 -4.80
C ALA A 521 33.32 -25.10 -4.98
N VAL A 522 32.33 -24.94 -4.11
CA VAL A 522 31.54 -23.71 -4.02
C VAL A 522 32.25 -22.74 -3.06
N VAL A 523 32.46 -21.51 -3.52
CA VAL A 523 33.01 -20.40 -2.74
C VAL A 523 31.94 -19.34 -2.60
N ALA A 524 31.62 -18.98 -1.35
CA ALA A 524 30.80 -17.82 -1.01
C ALA A 524 31.68 -16.80 -0.28
N ALA A 525 31.65 -15.53 -0.72
CA ALA A 525 32.47 -14.47 -0.14
C ALA A 525 31.74 -13.12 -0.13
N PHE A 526 31.81 -12.42 1.00
CA PHE A 526 31.34 -11.04 1.19
C PHE A 526 32.18 -10.42 2.31
N GLU A 527 32.67 -9.19 2.12
CA GLU A 527 33.25 -8.34 3.19
C GLU A 527 34.12 -9.03 4.27
N GLY A 528 35.15 -9.78 3.82
CA GLY A 528 36.08 -10.47 4.70
C GLY A 528 35.60 -11.86 5.17
N VAL A 529 34.31 -12.17 5.06
CA VAL A 529 33.78 -13.54 5.13
C VAL A 529 34.13 -14.29 3.86
N ARG A 530 34.62 -15.52 4.02
CA ARG A 530 34.85 -16.45 2.91
C ARG A 530 34.67 -17.90 3.35
N VAL A 531 33.65 -18.55 2.81
CA VAL A 531 33.40 -19.98 2.96
C VAL A 531 33.79 -20.69 1.66
N LYS A 532 34.42 -21.86 1.76
CA LYS A 532 34.69 -22.74 0.62
C LYS A 532 34.33 -24.18 1.01
N ILE A 533 33.40 -24.79 0.29
CA ILE A 533 32.98 -26.18 0.51
C ILE A 533 33.27 -27.03 -0.73
N PRO A 534 33.78 -28.27 -0.59
CA PRO A 534 33.67 -29.26 -1.66
C PRO A 534 32.20 -29.75 -1.73
N ALA A 535 31.68 -29.89 -2.94
CA ALA A 535 30.34 -30.40 -3.20
C ALA A 535 30.39 -31.40 -4.36
N THR A 536 29.54 -32.43 -4.31
CA THR A 536 29.31 -33.34 -5.44
C THR A 536 27.89 -33.09 -5.90
N VAL A 537 27.72 -32.46 -7.06
CA VAL A 537 26.41 -32.08 -7.57
C VAL A 537 25.94 -33.16 -8.54
N PRO A 538 24.92 -33.99 -8.19
CA PRO A 538 24.35 -34.97 -9.11
C PRO A 538 23.64 -34.27 -10.29
N PRO A 539 23.38 -34.96 -11.41
CA PRO A 539 22.56 -34.42 -12.49
C PRO A 539 21.19 -33.92 -12.00
N GLY A 540 20.75 -32.76 -12.51
CA GLY A 540 19.53 -32.08 -12.05
C GLY A 540 19.79 -31.08 -10.93
N ASP A 541 18.72 -30.77 -10.18
CA ASP A 541 18.72 -29.74 -9.15
C ASP A 541 19.18 -30.27 -7.78
N THR A 542 19.85 -29.42 -7.01
CA THR A 542 20.27 -29.67 -5.63
C THR A 542 20.34 -28.34 -4.88
N ILE A 543 20.03 -28.32 -3.59
CA ILE A 543 20.22 -27.13 -2.75
C ILE A 543 21.41 -27.40 -1.81
N LEU A 544 22.38 -26.49 -1.82
CA LEU A 544 23.51 -26.51 -0.88
C LEU A 544 23.25 -25.50 0.23
N HIS A 545 23.28 -25.96 1.48
CA HIS A 545 23.10 -25.10 2.66
C HIS A 545 24.47 -24.82 3.30
N LEU A 546 24.80 -23.53 3.46
CA LEU A 546 25.96 -23.08 4.22
C LEU A 546 25.43 -22.33 5.44
N LEU A 547 25.61 -22.90 6.63
CA LEU A 547 24.95 -22.47 7.86
C LEU A 547 25.98 -22.11 8.94
N PRO A 548 25.69 -21.16 9.86
CA PRO A 548 26.64 -20.72 10.89
C PRO A 548 27.18 -21.84 11.79
N ARG A 549 26.34 -22.84 12.10
CA ARG A 549 26.73 -24.03 12.88
C ARG A 549 27.84 -24.88 12.23
N ASP A 550 27.91 -24.84 10.90
CA ASP A 550 28.86 -25.59 10.08
C ASP A 550 30.05 -24.69 9.65
N PHE A 551 29.82 -23.38 9.55
CA PHE A 551 30.80 -22.36 9.15
C PHE A 551 30.75 -21.13 10.07
N ALA A 552 31.59 -21.13 11.11
CA ALA A 552 31.68 -20.03 12.08
C ALA A 552 32.00 -18.66 11.46
N GLN A 553 32.49 -18.60 10.21
CA GLN A 553 32.68 -17.35 9.46
C GLN A 553 31.36 -16.65 9.09
N LEU A 554 30.23 -17.37 9.11
CA LEU A 554 28.89 -16.82 8.86
C LEU A 554 28.22 -16.24 10.12
N HIS A 555 28.86 -16.35 11.28
CA HIS A 555 28.50 -15.62 12.48
C HIS A 555 29.23 -14.28 12.50
N LEU A 556 28.51 -13.19 12.21
CA LEU A 556 29.07 -11.84 12.12
C LEU A 556 29.12 -11.19 13.50
N SER A 557 30.27 -10.63 13.86
CA SER A 557 30.42 -9.76 15.04
C SER A 557 30.35 -8.29 14.63
N HIS A 558 29.51 -7.51 15.32
CA HIS A 558 29.20 -6.10 15.02
C HIS A 558 28.86 -5.86 13.55
N PRO A 559 27.84 -6.55 12.99
CA PRO A 559 27.42 -6.35 11.61
C PRO A 559 27.00 -4.90 11.35
N ARG A 560 27.30 -4.39 10.15
CA ARG A 560 26.66 -3.19 9.61
C ARG A 560 25.20 -3.58 9.34
N LEU A 561 24.25 -2.91 9.98
CA LEU A 561 22.83 -3.26 9.83
C LEU A 561 22.16 -2.40 8.78
N TRP A 562 21.29 -3.01 7.98
CA TRP A 562 20.37 -2.24 7.14
C TRP A 562 19.26 -1.64 8.02
N TRP A 563 18.98 -0.35 7.81
CA TRP A 563 17.90 0.38 8.45
C TRP A 563 17.08 1.16 7.43
N PRO A 564 15.76 1.33 7.68
CA PRO A 564 14.94 2.23 6.90
C PRO A 564 15.28 3.70 7.18
N ASN A 565 14.92 4.59 6.25
CA ASN A 565 15.24 6.01 6.30
C ASN A 565 14.79 6.67 7.62
N GLY A 566 15.70 7.43 8.24
CA GLY A 566 15.51 8.07 9.54
C GLY A 566 15.86 7.20 10.77
N TYR A 567 16.04 5.88 10.61
CA TYR A 567 16.36 4.96 11.71
C TYR A 567 17.83 4.50 11.75
N GLY A 568 18.57 4.65 10.65
CA GLY A 568 19.99 4.35 10.55
C GLY A 568 20.50 4.41 9.11
N SER A 569 21.69 3.85 8.86
CA SER A 569 22.21 3.66 7.51
C SER A 569 21.56 2.43 6.83
N PRO A 570 21.22 2.50 5.53
CA PRO A 570 20.82 1.33 4.75
C PRO A 570 22.06 0.54 4.29
N GLU A 571 22.73 -0.13 5.23
CA GLU A 571 23.98 -0.84 4.96
C GLU A 571 23.76 -2.12 4.13
N LEU A 572 24.44 -2.22 2.98
CA LEU A 572 24.35 -3.34 2.05
C LEU A 572 25.67 -4.13 1.96
N TYR A 573 25.57 -5.43 1.73
CA TYR A 573 26.66 -6.39 1.53
C TYR A 573 26.59 -6.98 0.12
N HIS A 574 27.76 -7.25 -0.48
CA HIS A 574 27.86 -7.86 -1.80
C HIS A 574 28.38 -9.30 -1.70
N LEU A 575 27.47 -10.27 -1.89
CA LEU A 575 27.77 -11.69 -1.96
C LEU A 575 28.29 -12.04 -3.35
N LYS A 576 29.49 -12.60 -3.41
CA LYS A 576 30.05 -13.26 -4.59
C LYS A 576 30.04 -14.78 -4.40
N LEU A 577 29.42 -15.48 -5.35
CA LEU A 577 29.37 -16.93 -5.45
C LEU A 577 30.22 -17.41 -6.62
N GLN A 578 30.99 -18.49 -6.44
CA GLN A 578 31.70 -19.18 -7.51
C GLN A 578 31.57 -20.70 -7.35
N ALA A 579 31.21 -21.40 -8.42
CA ALA A 579 31.33 -22.85 -8.53
C ALA A 579 32.61 -23.15 -9.32
N ILE A 580 33.53 -23.94 -8.76
CA ILE A 580 34.86 -24.19 -9.34
C ILE A 580 35.10 -25.70 -9.43
N ALA A 581 35.19 -26.28 -10.62
CA ALA A 581 35.50 -27.69 -10.82
C ALA A 581 36.91 -28.06 -10.31
N ASP A 582 37.18 -29.35 -10.07
CA ASP A 582 38.49 -29.86 -9.64
C ASP A 582 39.65 -29.51 -10.61
N SER A 583 39.32 -29.25 -11.89
CA SER A 583 40.25 -28.74 -12.91
C SER A 583 40.70 -27.29 -12.69
N GLY A 584 40.09 -26.56 -11.75
CA GLY A 584 40.26 -25.13 -11.55
C GLY A 584 39.39 -24.24 -12.45
N VAL A 585 38.57 -24.83 -13.32
CA VAL A 585 37.62 -24.08 -14.17
C VAL A 585 36.47 -23.55 -13.31
N ILE A 586 36.14 -22.26 -13.47
CA ILE A 586 34.91 -21.70 -12.92
C ILE A 586 33.74 -22.18 -13.79
N GLU A 587 32.83 -22.95 -13.19
CA GLU A 587 31.58 -23.40 -13.79
C GLU A 587 30.60 -22.23 -13.88
N ASP A 588 30.33 -21.55 -12.77
CA ASP A 588 29.46 -20.37 -12.72
C ASP A 588 29.96 -19.35 -11.68
N GLU A 589 29.64 -18.08 -11.90
CA GLU A 589 29.91 -16.96 -10.99
C GLU A 589 28.68 -16.05 -10.91
N ARG A 590 28.15 -15.84 -9.70
CA ARG A 590 27.04 -14.92 -9.43
C ARG A 590 27.44 -13.85 -8.44
N GLN A 591 26.77 -12.72 -8.52
CA GLN A 591 26.82 -11.65 -7.53
C GLN A 591 25.39 -11.32 -7.12
N SER A 592 25.16 -11.07 -5.83
CA SER A 592 23.89 -10.59 -5.28
C SER A 592 24.15 -9.63 -4.13
N THR A 593 23.29 -8.64 -3.97
CA THR A 593 23.32 -7.72 -2.84
C THR A 593 22.30 -8.17 -1.79
N PHE A 594 22.61 -7.97 -0.51
CA PHE A 594 21.69 -8.21 0.60
C PHE A 594 21.98 -7.24 1.76
N GLY A 595 21.03 -7.05 2.68
CA GLY A 595 21.25 -6.28 3.92
C GLY A 595 21.03 -7.15 5.14
N VAL A 596 21.87 -6.98 6.18
CA VAL A 596 21.70 -7.69 7.45
C VAL A 596 20.65 -6.96 8.28
N ARG A 597 19.52 -7.61 8.50
CA ARG A 597 18.41 -7.10 9.32
C ARG A 597 17.42 -8.20 9.70
N GLU A 598 16.51 -7.91 10.61
CA GLU A 598 15.37 -8.79 10.93
C GLU A 598 14.08 -7.97 11.03
N VAL A 599 12.95 -8.54 10.58
CA VAL A 599 11.63 -7.90 10.59
C VAL A 599 10.66 -8.72 11.43
N THR A 600 9.93 -8.05 12.31
CA THR A 600 8.89 -8.66 13.16
C THR A 600 7.65 -7.76 13.19
N TYR A 601 6.50 -8.33 13.57
CA TYR A 601 5.19 -7.72 13.35
C TYR A 601 4.39 -7.76 14.64
N GLU A 602 4.07 -6.62 15.25
CA GLU A 602 3.11 -6.59 16.36
C GLU A 602 1.69 -6.54 15.79
N LEU A 603 0.92 -7.58 16.08
CA LEU A 603 -0.41 -7.86 15.54
C LEU A 603 -1.39 -8.18 16.67
N THR A 604 -2.69 -8.09 16.39
CA THR A 604 -3.75 -8.55 17.30
C THR A 604 -4.46 -9.71 16.61
N LEU A 605 -4.10 -10.94 16.98
CA LEU A 605 -4.52 -12.17 16.29
C LEU A 605 -5.46 -12.99 17.16
N PHE A 606 -6.29 -13.84 16.55
CA PHE A 606 -6.98 -14.88 17.31
C PHE A 606 -6.02 -16.00 17.72
N ASP A 607 -6.17 -16.54 18.93
CA ASP A 607 -5.58 -17.82 19.32
C ASP A 607 -6.52 -19.00 18.98
N HIS A 608 -6.03 -20.24 19.07
CA HIS A 608 -6.85 -21.43 18.77
C HIS A 608 -8.08 -21.61 19.68
N ALA A 609 -8.16 -20.86 20.80
CA ALA A 609 -9.30 -20.83 21.70
C ALA A 609 -10.30 -19.70 21.35
N GLY A 610 -10.06 -18.94 20.29
CA GLY A 610 -10.96 -17.89 19.81
C GLY A 610 -10.85 -16.55 20.55
N ARG A 611 -9.74 -16.29 21.25
CA ARG A 611 -9.50 -15.04 21.98
C ARG A 611 -8.54 -14.15 21.19
N LEU A 612 -8.76 -12.83 21.21
CA LEU A 612 -7.81 -11.89 20.60
C LEU A 612 -6.61 -11.67 21.52
N GLN A 613 -5.41 -11.92 21.00
CA GLN A 613 -4.13 -11.73 21.67
C GLN A 613 -3.27 -10.72 20.92
N ARG A 614 -2.69 -9.75 21.65
CA ARG A 614 -1.63 -8.91 21.12
C ARG A 614 -0.33 -9.70 21.17
N VAL A 615 0.32 -9.86 20.01
CA VAL A 615 1.55 -10.65 19.88
C VAL A 615 2.55 -9.94 18.98
N GLU A 616 3.83 -10.22 19.17
CA GLU A 616 4.86 -10.03 18.15
C GLU A 616 5.06 -11.36 17.42
N ALA A 617 4.78 -11.38 16.12
CA ALA A 617 5.00 -12.51 15.23
C ALA A 617 6.39 -12.42 14.55
N LEU A 618 7.06 -13.56 14.43
CA LEU A 618 8.43 -13.69 13.91
C LEU A 618 8.49 -14.77 12.80
N PRO A 619 8.13 -14.46 11.54
CA PRO A 619 8.09 -15.45 10.45
C PRO A 619 9.41 -16.20 10.23
N ALA A 620 10.56 -15.54 10.37
CA ALA A 620 11.87 -16.20 10.25
C ALA A 620 12.08 -17.37 11.25
N GLU A 621 11.35 -17.41 12.36
CA GLU A 621 11.35 -18.54 13.30
C GLU A 621 10.57 -19.76 12.79
N THR A 622 9.71 -19.65 11.77
CA THR A 622 8.98 -20.79 11.17
C THR A 622 9.58 -21.30 9.86
N LEU A 623 10.56 -20.59 9.31
CA LEU A 623 11.30 -20.97 8.09
C LEU A 623 11.70 -22.46 8.08
N GLY A 624 11.24 -23.20 7.07
CA GLY A 624 11.54 -24.62 6.87
C GLY A 624 10.86 -25.59 7.84
N LYS A 625 9.96 -25.13 8.73
CA LYS A 625 9.22 -25.99 9.67
C LYS A 625 7.91 -26.56 9.12
N GLY A 626 7.42 -26.05 7.99
CA GLY A 626 6.17 -26.51 7.34
C GLY A 626 4.88 -25.90 7.92
N TYR A 627 5.00 -24.77 8.62
CA TYR A 627 3.91 -23.98 9.19
C TYR A 627 4.34 -22.50 9.24
N ASP A 628 3.41 -21.56 9.45
CA ASP A 628 3.68 -20.11 9.46
C ASP A 628 3.55 -19.52 10.86
N ALA A 629 3.90 -18.24 11.05
CA ALA A 629 3.62 -17.58 12.34
C ALA A 629 2.14 -17.14 12.44
N VAL A 630 1.55 -16.77 11.31
CA VAL A 630 0.20 -16.21 11.22
C VAL A 630 -0.56 -17.00 10.15
N ASP A 631 -1.72 -17.53 10.51
CA ASP A 631 -2.64 -18.19 9.62
C ASP A 631 -3.58 -17.16 8.97
N VAL A 632 -3.59 -17.17 7.63
CA VAL A 632 -4.32 -16.23 6.77
C VAL A 632 -5.17 -16.95 5.72
N HIS A 633 -5.59 -18.19 5.98
CA HIS A 633 -6.63 -18.88 5.20
C HIS A 633 -8.01 -18.21 5.44
N HIS A 634 -8.96 -18.39 4.50
CA HIS A 634 -10.26 -17.71 4.55
C HIS A 634 -11.09 -18.09 5.79
N GLU A 635 -10.99 -19.35 6.19
CA GLU A 635 -11.63 -19.93 7.38
C GLU A 635 -11.04 -19.43 8.71
N ASP A 636 -9.81 -18.91 8.72
CA ASP A 636 -9.08 -18.52 9.92
C ASP A 636 -8.86 -17.01 10.04
N MET A 637 -9.08 -16.24 8.97
CA MET A 637 -9.35 -14.80 9.07
C MET A 637 -10.76 -14.56 9.63
N ARG A 638 -10.86 -13.86 10.77
CA ARG A 638 -12.10 -13.77 11.54
C ARG A 638 -12.55 -12.33 11.81
N GLN A 639 -13.87 -12.13 11.74
CA GLN A 639 -14.48 -10.83 12.01
C GLN A 639 -14.34 -10.45 13.50
N THR A 640 -13.84 -9.24 13.77
CA THR A 640 -13.80 -8.65 15.12
C THR A 640 -14.89 -7.59 15.28
N ALA A 641 -14.97 -6.95 16.45
CA ALA A 641 -15.86 -5.80 16.66
C ALA A 641 -15.49 -4.56 15.80
N GLU A 642 -14.22 -4.41 15.41
CA GLU A 642 -13.65 -3.17 14.87
C GLU A 642 -13.10 -3.31 13.43
N GLY A 643 -13.06 -4.54 12.89
CA GLY A 643 -12.46 -4.90 11.61
C GLY A 643 -12.36 -6.42 11.44
N TRP A 644 -11.25 -6.90 10.91
CA TRP A 644 -10.92 -8.33 10.80
C TRP A 644 -9.51 -8.58 11.34
N ALA A 645 -9.27 -9.78 11.87
CA ALA A 645 -7.96 -10.21 12.33
C ALA A 645 -7.64 -11.61 11.82
N SER A 646 -6.37 -11.85 11.53
CA SER A 646 -5.84 -13.18 11.23
C SER A 646 -5.70 -14.02 12.52
N THR A 647 -5.36 -15.31 12.37
CA THR A 647 -5.20 -16.24 13.49
C THR A 647 -3.72 -16.60 13.69
N ILE A 648 -3.34 -17.01 14.90
CA ILE A 648 -2.02 -17.62 15.15
C ILE A 648 -2.05 -19.05 14.59
N ASP A 649 -1.07 -19.42 13.74
CA ASP A 649 -0.95 -20.81 13.28
C ASP A 649 -0.92 -21.76 14.50
N PRO A 650 -1.80 -22.77 14.59
CA PRO A 650 -1.87 -23.66 15.76
C PRO A 650 -0.56 -24.38 16.09
N GLN A 651 0.38 -24.50 15.15
CA GLN A 651 1.71 -25.08 15.34
C GLN A 651 2.76 -24.04 15.80
N ALA A 652 2.49 -22.75 15.62
CA ALA A 652 3.32 -21.65 16.12
C ALA A 652 2.93 -21.20 17.54
N GLU A 653 1.71 -21.44 17.99
CA GLU A 653 1.25 -21.02 19.32
C GLU A 653 2.12 -21.63 20.44
N GLY A 654 2.60 -20.78 21.35
CA GLY A 654 3.50 -21.18 22.44
C GLY A 654 4.96 -21.47 22.02
N THR A 655 5.32 -21.27 20.75
CA THR A 655 6.70 -21.40 20.25
C THR A 655 7.45 -20.05 20.24
N SER A 656 8.73 -20.04 19.84
CA SER A 656 9.52 -18.81 19.69
C SER A 656 9.02 -17.87 18.59
N ALA A 657 8.18 -18.35 17.66
CA ALA A 657 7.62 -17.56 16.56
C ALA A 657 6.53 -16.56 17.00
N ILE A 658 6.00 -16.72 18.22
CA ILE A 658 4.94 -15.87 18.78
C ILE A 658 5.35 -15.41 20.18
N ARG A 659 5.54 -14.10 20.34
CA ARG A 659 5.86 -13.47 21.63
C ARG A 659 4.63 -12.71 22.15
N PRO A 660 4.03 -13.10 23.28
CA PRO A 660 2.92 -12.36 23.86
C PRO A 660 3.28 -10.92 24.23
N LEU A 661 2.36 -10.00 24.01
CA LEU A 661 2.45 -8.58 24.38
C LEU A 661 1.29 -8.22 25.33
N ALA A 662 1.28 -6.98 25.84
CA ALA A 662 0.16 -6.48 26.62
C ALA A 662 -1.06 -6.19 25.74
N ASN A 663 -2.23 -6.72 26.13
CA ASN A 663 -3.51 -6.51 25.46
C ASN A 663 -4.14 -5.15 25.84
N ASP A 664 -3.39 -4.06 25.68
CA ASP A 664 -3.86 -2.71 26.02
C ASP A 664 -4.95 -2.24 25.05
N LYS A 665 -5.98 -1.57 25.57
CA LYS A 665 -7.06 -1.01 24.74
C LYS A 665 -6.54 0.17 23.92
N GLY A 666 -6.92 0.21 22.64
CA GLY A 666 -6.56 1.29 21.74
C GLY A 666 -5.21 1.12 21.04
N LEU A 667 -4.52 0.00 21.21
CA LEU A 667 -3.35 -0.31 20.39
C LEU A 667 -3.70 -0.34 18.90
N THR A 668 -2.73 0.04 18.09
CA THR A 668 -2.79 -0.04 16.63
C THR A 668 -2.81 -1.48 16.13
N ASP A 669 -3.37 -1.70 14.94
CA ASP A 669 -3.63 -3.02 14.37
C ASP A 669 -2.32 -3.73 14.02
N LEU A 670 -1.46 -3.04 13.28
CA LEU A 670 -0.13 -3.50 12.85
C LEU A 670 0.97 -2.54 13.34
N ILE A 671 2.05 -3.06 13.92
CA ILE A 671 3.33 -2.33 14.03
C ILE A 671 4.42 -3.16 13.35
N LEU A 672 5.09 -2.56 12.37
CA LEU A 672 6.31 -3.13 11.80
C LEU A 672 7.50 -2.81 12.70
N LYS A 673 8.35 -3.80 12.93
CA LYS A 673 9.62 -3.63 13.63
C LYS A 673 10.77 -4.03 12.72
N VAL A 674 11.83 -3.23 12.69
CA VAL A 674 13.10 -3.56 12.04
C VAL A 674 14.20 -3.59 13.10
N ASN A 675 14.97 -4.68 13.13
CA ASN A 675 16.01 -4.94 14.13
C ASN A 675 15.49 -4.78 15.58
N GLY A 676 14.22 -5.15 15.81
CA GLY A 676 13.54 -5.04 17.10
C GLY A 676 13.04 -3.64 17.49
N VAL A 677 13.19 -2.62 16.64
CA VAL A 677 12.61 -1.27 16.87
C VAL A 677 11.31 -1.11 16.10
N ARG A 678 10.25 -0.65 16.76
CA ARG A 678 9.00 -0.21 16.13
C ARG A 678 9.25 0.95 15.15
N ILE A 679 8.81 0.83 13.90
CA ILE A 679 9.00 1.85 12.86
C ILE A 679 7.72 2.66 12.69
N ALA A 680 7.80 3.98 12.86
CA ALA A 680 6.70 4.87 12.51
C ALA A 680 6.64 4.95 10.98
N VAL A 681 5.68 4.26 10.37
CA VAL A 681 5.64 4.12 8.91
C VAL A 681 5.08 5.40 8.30
N ARG A 682 5.88 5.98 7.40
CA ARG A 682 5.55 7.18 6.66
C ARG A 682 5.91 6.93 5.20
N GLY A 683 4.91 6.91 4.34
CA GLY A 683 5.12 6.49 2.96
C GLY A 683 3.95 6.82 2.06
N GLY A 684 3.84 6.04 1.00
CA GLY A 684 2.64 6.01 0.19
C GLY A 684 2.74 5.04 -0.97
N ASN A 685 1.71 5.10 -1.79
CA ASN A 685 1.50 4.18 -2.89
C ASN A 685 2.25 4.66 -4.13
N TRP A 686 2.69 3.66 -4.89
CA TRP A 686 3.40 3.76 -6.15
C TRP A 686 2.61 2.88 -7.11
N GLY A 687 1.74 3.51 -7.92
CA GLY A 687 0.78 2.81 -8.77
C GLY A 687 1.46 2.04 -9.91
N MET A 688 2.42 2.69 -10.57
CA MET A 688 3.23 2.11 -11.65
C MET A 688 4.47 2.98 -11.87
N ASP A 689 5.62 2.36 -12.12
CA ASP A 689 6.90 2.99 -12.47
C ASP A 689 6.80 4.15 -13.50
N ASP A 690 6.17 3.92 -14.66
CA ASP A 690 5.94 4.89 -15.71
C ASP A 690 4.90 4.33 -16.70
N SER A 691 3.97 5.16 -17.20
CA SER A 691 2.89 4.78 -18.15
C SER A 691 3.34 4.19 -19.50
N ARG A 692 4.66 4.15 -19.72
CA ARG A 692 5.33 3.61 -20.91
C ARG A 692 6.46 2.64 -20.56
N LYS A 693 6.57 2.20 -19.30
CA LYS A 693 7.65 1.34 -18.78
C LYS A 693 9.07 1.86 -19.03
N ARG A 694 9.27 3.17 -18.83
CA ARG A 694 10.59 3.83 -18.88
C ARG A 694 11.38 3.62 -17.58
N VAL A 695 11.74 2.38 -17.27
CA VAL A 695 12.30 1.94 -15.97
C VAL A 695 13.81 2.15 -15.76
N SER A 696 14.45 3.08 -16.48
CA SER A 696 15.90 3.30 -16.33
C SER A 696 16.24 3.92 -14.98
N ARG A 697 17.44 3.63 -14.43
CA ARG A 697 17.85 4.18 -13.12
C ARG A 697 17.82 5.70 -13.11
N GLU A 698 18.24 6.34 -14.20
CA GLU A 698 18.21 7.79 -14.40
C GLU A 698 16.78 8.37 -14.33
N ARG A 699 15.74 7.59 -14.66
CA ARG A 699 14.34 8.00 -14.54
C ARG A 699 13.83 7.80 -13.11
N LEU A 700 14.18 6.68 -12.47
CA LEU A 700 13.60 6.25 -11.19
C LEU A 700 14.29 6.85 -9.96
N GLU A 701 15.63 6.97 -9.96
CA GLU A 701 16.43 7.45 -8.83
C GLU A 701 16.01 8.83 -8.28
N PRO A 702 15.63 9.83 -9.11
CA PRO A 702 15.08 11.10 -8.61
C PRO A 702 13.85 10.93 -7.70
N TYR A 703 12.94 10.01 -8.00
CA TYR A 703 11.75 9.75 -7.17
C TYR A 703 12.14 9.17 -5.80
N PHE A 704 13.05 8.19 -5.76
CA PHE A 704 13.56 7.62 -4.51
C PHE A 704 14.30 8.66 -3.65
N ARG A 705 15.03 9.58 -4.29
CA ARG A 705 15.60 10.73 -3.61
C ARG A 705 14.54 11.67 -3.05
N LEU A 706 13.50 12.00 -3.81
CA LEU A 706 12.40 12.83 -3.32
C LEU A 706 11.70 12.19 -2.12
N HIS A 707 11.40 10.89 -2.16
CA HIS A 707 10.86 10.14 -1.01
C HIS A 707 11.76 10.26 0.23
N ARG A 708 13.07 10.03 0.07
CA ARG A 708 14.05 10.14 1.17
C ARG A 708 14.13 11.55 1.72
N GLU A 709 14.10 12.57 0.85
CA GLU A 709 14.14 13.99 1.24
C GLU A 709 12.83 14.48 1.86
N ALA A 710 11.68 13.88 1.52
CA ALA A 710 10.40 14.03 2.23
C ALA A 710 10.35 13.26 3.56
N ASN A 711 11.48 12.68 3.98
CA ASN A 711 11.67 11.82 5.15
C ASN A 711 10.90 10.48 5.11
N LEU A 712 10.22 10.13 4.01
CA LEU A 712 9.48 8.87 3.91
C LEU A 712 10.40 7.65 4.10
N ASN A 713 9.84 6.54 4.55
CA ASN A 713 10.55 5.30 4.85
C ASN A 713 9.85 4.04 4.30
N MET A 714 8.74 4.17 3.58
CA MET A 714 8.06 3.07 2.90
C MET A 714 7.43 3.47 1.57
N ILE A 715 7.47 2.54 0.61
CA ILE A 715 6.70 2.54 -0.64
C ILE A 715 5.77 1.32 -0.62
N ARG A 716 4.52 1.48 -1.06
CA ARG A 716 3.66 0.35 -1.46
C ARG A 716 3.68 0.24 -2.97
N ASN A 717 4.22 -0.87 -3.47
CA ASN A 717 4.17 -1.25 -4.89
C ASN A 717 2.78 -1.80 -5.16
N TRP A 718 1.84 -0.89 -5.48
CA TRP A 718 0.42 -1.19 -5.59
C TRP A 718 0.16 -2.15 -6.75
N VAL A 719 -0.63 -3.20 -6.46
CA VAL A 719 -0.87 -4.39 -7.30
C VAL A 719 0.37 -4.96 -8.02
N GLY A 720 1.58 -4.74 -7.46
CA GLY A 720 2.82 -5.34 -7.95
C GLY A 720 3.28 -4.89 -9.34
N GLN A 721 2.91 -3.70 -9.82
CA GLN A 721 3.18 -3.29 -11.22
C GLN A 721 4.63 -2.88 -11.52
N SER A 722 5.46 -2.66 -10.50
CA SER A 722 6.91 -2.39 -10.64
C SER A 722 7.67 -3.63 -10.18
N THR A 723 8.42 -4.30 -11.06
CA THR A 723 9.15 -5.55 -10.72
C THR A 723 10.47 -5.68 -11.49
N GLU A 724 11.10 -4.56 -11.78
CA GLU A 724 12.45 -4.43 -12.29
C GLU A 724 13.47 -4.40 -11.14
N GLU A 725 14.67 -4.88 -11.42
CA GLU A 725 15.78 -4.91 -10.45
C GLU A 725 16.08 -3.51 -9.88
N THR A 726 16.03 -2.49 -10.73
CA THR A 726 16.36 -1.10 -10.39
C THR A 726 15.44 -0.52 -9.32
N PHE A 727 14.15 -0.90 -9.29
CA PHE A 727 13.20 -0.44 -8.27
C PHE A 727 13.62 -0.91 -6.87
N TYR A 728 13.90 -2.21 -6.71
CA TYR A 728 14.30 -2.77 -5.41
C TYR A 728 15.72 -2.38 -5.00
N GLN A 729 16.66 -2.23 -5.95
CA GLN A 729 17.99 -1.69 -5.67
C GLN A 729 17.93 -0.25 -5.14
N LEU A 730 17.14 0.62 -5.77
CA LEU A 730 16.93 1.99 -5.27
C LEU A 730 16.22 1.98 -3.92
N ALA A 731 15.26 1.10 -3.70
CA ALA A 731 14.60 0.96 -2.40
C ALA A 731 15.60 0.57 -1.30
N ASP A 732 16.46 -0.41 -1.56
CA ASP A 732 17.53 -0.86 -0.68
C ASP A 732 18.50 0.28 -0.33
N GLU A 733 19.04 0.98 -1.34
CA GLU A 733 20.05 2.02 -1.20
C GLU A 733 19.54 3.30 -0.51
N TYR A 734 18.27 3.66 -0.73
CA TYR A 734 17.65 4.83 -0.11
C TYR A 734 17.03 4.53 1.27
N GLY A 735 16.99 3.26 1.69
CA GLY A 735 16.33 2.85 2.93
C GLY A 735 14.80 2.93 2.86
N MET A 736 14.21 2.75 1.68
CA MET A 736 12.76 2.64 1.53
C MET A 736 12.37 1.19 1.79
N MET A 737 11.51 0.95 2.79
CA MET A 737 10.83 -0.32 2.90
C MET A 737 9.84 -0.50 1.76
N VAL A 738 9.60 -1.73 1.31
CA VAL A 738 8.62 -2.04 0.27
C VAL A 738 7.55 -2.97 0.84
N TRP A 739 6.30 -2.50 0.82
CA TRP A 739 5.11 -3.33 0.86
C TRP A 739 4.81 -3.76 -0.58
N ASN A 740 4.94 -5.05 -0.90
CA ASN A 740 4.88 -5.53 -2.28
C ASN A 740 3.60 -6.32 -2.54
N ASP A 741 2.62 -5.70 -3.20
CA ASP A 741 1.42 -6.40 -3.65
C ASP A 741 1.72 -7.36 -4.82
N PHE A 742 0.79 -8.29 -5.09
CA PHE A 742 0.67 -9.01 -6.35
C PHE A 742 -0.53 -8.51 -7.17
N TRP A 743 -0.68 -9.03 -8.39
CA TRP A 743 -1.48 -8.46 -9.48
C TRP A 743 -2.99 -8.72 -9.39
N ALA A 744 -3.58 -8.58 -8.20
CA ALA A 744 -5.00 -8.77 -7.94
C ALA A 744 -5.60 -7.52 -7.28
N SER A 745 -6.77 -7.09 -7.76
CA SER A 745 -7.47 -5.88 -7.30
C SER A 745 -8.99 -6.08 -7.21
N THR A 746 -9.72 -5.00 -6.95
CA THR A 746 -10.52 -4.87 -5.73
C THR A 746 -11.69 -5.84 -5.58
N GLU A 747 -11.82 -6.42 -4.38
CA GLU A 747 -12.77 -7.49 -4.13
C GLU A 747 -14.22 -7.04 -4.31
N ASN A 748 -14.98 -7.85 -5.04
CA ASN A 748 -16.37 -7.61 -5.46
C ASN A 748 -16.56 -6.46 -6.48
N THR A 749 -15.49 -5.83 -6.97
CA THR A 749 -15.56 -4.75 -7.98
C THR A 749 -14.82 -5.07 -9.28
N ASP A 750 -13.70 -5.78 -9.25
CA ASP A 750 -12.93 -6.18 -10.43
C ASP A 750 -13.11 -7.68 -10.76
N ALA A 751 -12.54 -8.15 -11.87
CA ALA A 751 -12.49 -9.57 -12.22
C ALA A 751 -11.36 -10.30 -11.47
N GLU A 752 -11.44 -11.63 -11.41
CA GLU A 752 -10.42 -12.48 -10.80
C GLU A 752 -9.52 -13.13 -11.87
N PRO A 753 -8.22 -13.37 -11.61
CA PRO A 753 -7.35 -14.13 -12.50
C PRO A 753 -7.89 -15.55 -12.77
N ASP A 754 -8.05 -15.92 -14.05
CA ASP A 754 -8.63 -17.22 -14.46
C ASP A 754 -7.60 -18.37 -14.45
N ASP A 755 -6.30 -18.05 -14.39
CA ASP A 755 -5.20 -19.02 -14.32
C ASP A 755 -4.34 -18.82 -13.04
N PRO A 756 -4.79 -19.29 -11.87
CA PRO A 756 -4.02 -19.25 -10.62
C PRO A 756 -2.65 -19.91 -10.71
N THR A 757 -2.47 -20.91 -11.59
CA THR A 757 -1.15 -21.55 -11.77
C THR A 757 -0.19 -20.60 -12.48
N LEU A 758 -0.62 -19.94 -13.55
CA LEU A 758 0.18 -18.91 -14.22
C LEU A 758 0.52 -17.74 -13.29
N PHE A 759 -0.45 -17.30 -12.47
CA PHE A 759 -0.25 -16.25 -11.47
C PHE A 759 0.85 -16.63 -10.48
N VAL A 760 0.74 -17.80 -9.84
CA VAL A 760 1.71 -18.28 -8.84
C VAL A 760 3.07 -18.61 -9.47
N ASP A 761 3.12 -19.11 -10.71
CA ASP A 761 4.37 -19.30 -11.47
C ASP A 761 5.13 -17.97 -11.69
N ASN A 762 4.42 -16.86 -11.92
CA ASN A 762 5.03 -15.53 -12.02
C ASN A 762 5.43 -15.01 -10.64
N ALA A 763 4.56 -15.14 -9.63
CA ALA A 763 4.85 -14.70 -8.27
C ALA A 763 6.08 -15.42 -7.68
N ARG A 764 6.20 -16.74 -7.93
CA ARG A 764 7.35 -17.56 -7.50
C ARG A 764 8.66 -17.08 -8.12
N ASP A 765 8.67 -16.67 -9.39
CA ASP A 765 9.88 -16.12 -10.03
C ASP A 765 10.27 -14.75 -9.44
N VAL A 766 9.29 -13.87 -9.21
CA VAL A 766 9.48 -12.56 -8.56
C VAL A 766 10.02 -12.72 -7.13
N VAL A 767 9.42 -13.60 -6.31
CA VAL A 767 9.88 -13.86 -4.94
C VAL A 767 11.30 -14.43 -4.94
N ARG A 768 11.60 -15.45 -5.79
CA ARG A 768 12.95 -16.01 -5.90
C ARG A 768 14.00 -14.97 -6.27
N ARG A 769 13.70 -14.12 -7.25
CA ARG A 769 14.59 -13.06 -7.73
C ARG A 769 14.84 -12.00 -6.65
N TYR A 770 13.81 -11.61 -5.91
CA TYR A 770 13.84 -10.38 -5.09
C TYR A 770 13.84 -10.58 -3.56
N ARG A 771 13.65 -11.80 -3.03
CA ARG A 771 13.66 -12.11 -1.58
C ARG A 771 14.93 -11.69 -0.81
N ASN A 772 16.04 -11.40 -1.50
CA ASN A 772 17.28 -10.93 -0.86
C ASN A 772 17.31 -9.41 -0.63
N HIS A 773 16.40 -8.64 -1.22
CA HIS A 773 16.33 -7.19 -1.01
C HIS A 773 15.86 -6.88 0.43
N PRO A 774 16.70 -6.21 1.26
CA PRO A 774 16.30 -5.76 2.59
C PRO A 774 15.24 -4.65 2.58
N SER A 775 14.89 -4.06 1.44
CA SER A 775 13.73 -3.16 1.33
C SER A 775 12.40 -3.89 1.56
N ILE A 776 12.17 -5.05 0.94
CA ILE A 776 10.87 -5.76 1.01
C ILE A 776 10.55 -6.16 2.46
N VAL A 777 9.41 -5.73 3.01
CA VAL A 777 9.00 -6.03 4.41
C VAL A 777 7.68 -6.76 4.52
N VAL A 778 6.81 -6.70 3.52
CA VAL A 778 5.53 -7.42 3.46
C VAL A 778 5.31 -7.87 2.03
N TRP A 779 4.90 -9.12 1.86
CA TRP A 779 4.29 -9.61 0.63
C TRP A 779 2.78 -9.48 0.78
N CYS A 780 2.08 -8.89 -0.20
CA CYS A 780 0.65 -8.66 -0.11
C CYS A 780 -0.14 -9.34 -1.23
N GLY A 781 -1.17 -10.10 -0.88
CA GLY A 781 -1.91 -10.92 -1.84
C GLY A 781 -2.75 -10.13 -2.84
N ARG A 782 -3.41 -9.07 -2.37
CA ARG A 782 -4.44 -8.34 -3.13
C ARG A 782 -4.65 -6.91 -2.64
N ASN A 783 -4.93 -6.00 -3.57
CA ASN A 783 -5.49 -4.69 -3.27
C ASN A 783 -6.99 -4.80 -2.88
N GLU A 784 -7.34 -4.22 -1.73
CA GLU A 784 -8.70 -4.06 -1.22
C GLU A 784 -9.55 -5.36 -1.17
N GLY A 785 -9.01 -6.40 -0.52
CA GLY A 785 -9.74 -7.63 -0.19
C GLY A 785 -8.78 -8.81 -0.03
N VAL A 786 -9.24 -10.04 -0.23
CA VAL A 786 -8.39 -11.26 -0.16
C VAL A 786 -8.41 -11.99 -1.51
N PRO A 787 -7.33 -12.63 -1.98
CA PRO A 787 -7.38 -13.48 -3.18
C PRO A 787 -8.42 -14.61 -3.04
N PRO A 788 -9.02 -15.12 -4.13
CA PRO A 788 -9.90 -16.28 -4.06
C PRO A 788 -9.24 -17.46 -3.33
N PRO A 789 -9.95 -18.28 -2.53
CA PRO A 789 -9.34 -19.27 -1.64
C PRO A 789 -8.24 -20.10 -2.30
N ALA A 790 -8.54 -20.76 -3.43
CA ALA A 790 -7.56 -21.59 -4.14
C ALA A 790 -6.30 -20.83 -4.62
N LEU A 791 -6.39 -19.52 -4.90
CA LEU A 791 -5.21 -18.70 -5.21
C LEU A 791 -4.49 -18.30 -3.91
N ASN A 792 -5.23 -17.93 -2.86
CA ASN A 792 -4.65 -17.58 -1.56
C ASN A 792 -3.86 -18.75 -0.96
N ASP A 793 -4.42 -19.96 -0.97
CA ASP A 793 -3.78 -21.18 -0.47
C ASP A 793 -2.46 -21.47 -1.22
N MET A 794 -2.48 -21.37 -2.56
CA MET A 794 -1.28 -21.54 -3.39
C MET A 794 -0.24 -20.43 -3.15
N MET A 795 -0.65 -19.21 -2.81
CA MET A 795 0.24 -18.10 -2.46
C MET A 795 0.86 -18.28 -1.06
N ILE A 796 0.08 -18.74 -0.08
CA ILE A 796 0.56 -19.12 1.27
C ILE A 796 1.65 -20.19 1.15
N ASP A 797 1.35 -21.30 0.46
CA ASP A 797 2.30 -22.40 0.26
C ASP A 797 3.57 -21.93 -0.47
N MET A 798 3.43 -21.14 -1.54
CA MET A 798 4.57 -20.61 -2.29
C MET A 798 5.45 -19.68 -1.44
N LEU A 799 4.88 -18.78 -0.64
CA LEU A 799 5.64 -17.84 0.18
C LEU A 799 6.33 -18.54 1.36
N ARG A 800 5.70 -19.58 1.94
CA ARG A 800 6.30 -20.45 2.97
C ARG A 800 7.49 -21.24 2.41
N GLU A 801 7.38 -21.73 1.17
CA GLU A 801 8.45 -22.47 0.48
C GLU A 801 9.62 -21.58 0.04
N GLU A 802 9.35 -20.36 -0.44
CA GLU A 802 10.32 -19.56 -1.17
C GLU A 802 10.89 -18.36 -0.40
N ASP A 803 10.20 -17.86 0.62
CA ASP A 803 10.74 -16.81 1.50
C ASP A 803 10.73 -17.27 2.95
N GLY A 804 9.53 -17.40 3.54
CA GLY A 804 9.34 -17.79 4.94
C GLY A 804 9.95 -16.82 5.98
N THR A 805 10.57 -15.71 5.60
CA THR A 805 11.19 -14.75 6.54
C THR A 805 10.39 -13.47 6.77
N ARG A 806 9.30 -13.27 6.01
CA ARG A 806 8.46 -12.06 6.01
C ARG A 806 6.99 -12.42 6.20
N PHE A 807 6.19 -11.49 6.71
CA PHE A 807 4.74 -11.65 6.79
C PHE A 807 4.11 -11.59 5.39
N TYR A 808 3.22 -12.54 5.12
CA TYR A 808 2.27 -12.48 4.01
C TYR A 808 0.96 -11.89 4.52
N SER A 809 0.63 -10.69 4.06
CA SER A 809 -0.66 -10.04 4.34
C SER A 809 -1.58 -10.30 3.15
N PRO A 810 -2.65 -11.10 3.27
CA PRO A 810 -3.50 -11.40 2.11
C PRO A 810 -4.25 -10.17 1.58
N SER A 811 -4.36 -9.11 2.39
CA SER A 811 -5.21 -7.95 2.14
C SER A 811 -4.52 -6.63 2.40
N SER A 812 -4.73 -5.66 1.51
CA SER A 812 -4.30 -4.27 1.73
C SER A 812 -5.30 -3.41 2.51
N ASN A 813 -6.33 -3.93 3.18
CA ASN A 813 -7.28 -3.04 3.88
C ASN A 813 -7.80 -3.45 5.26
N VAL A 814 -8.71 -4.42 5.41
CA VAL A 814 -9.46 -4.56 6.68
C VAL A 814 -9.04 -5.73 7.56
N VAL A 815 -8.18 -6.61 7.04
CA VAL A 815 -7.54 -7.70 7.80
C VAL A 815 -6.25 -7.18 8.42
N ASP A 816 -6.15 -7.19 9.75
CA ASP A 816 -5.01 -6.69 10.53
C ASP A 816 -4.64 -5.20 10.29
N LEU A 817 -5.56 -4.45 9.66
CA LEU A 817 -5.35 -3.13 9.06
C LEU A 817 -6.64 -2.27 9.17
N ARG A 818 -6.72 -1.15 8.43
CA ARG A 818 -7.89 -0.24 8.39
C ARG A 818 -8.50 -0.09 6.99
N PRO A 819 -9.85 0.10 6.91
CA PRO A 819 -10.53 0.41 5.65
C PRO A 819 -9.85 1.55 4.89
N SER A 820 -9.77 1.36 3.58
CA SER A 820 -9.10 2.23 2.64
C SER A 820 -9.69 3.64 2.56
N GLY A 821 -8.85 4.61 2.21
CA GLY A 821 -9.24 6.00 2.08
C GLY A 821 -9.29 6.76 3.42
N PRO A 822 -9.92 7.95 3.46
CA PRO A 822 -10.64 8.60 2.36
C PRO A 822 -9.73 8.94 1.17
N TYR A 823 -10.30 9.05 -0.02
CA TYR A 823 -9.59 9.44 -1.26
C TYR A 823 -9.87 10.89 -1.70
N LYS A 824 -10.80 11.57 -1.04
CA LYS A 824 -11.22 12.94 -1.31
C LYS A 824 -10.90 13.87 -0.14
N TRP A 825 -10.81 15.17 -0.42
CA TRP A 825 -10.47 16.19 0.57
C TRP A 825 -11.33 16.09 1.85
N ARG A 826 -10.68 16.31 3.00
CA ARG A 826 -11.27 16.34 4.33
C ARG A 826 -10.67 17.51 5.09
N GLU A 827 -11.48 18.13 5.94
CA GLU A 827 -11.03 19.15 6.89
C GLU A 827 -9.83 18.64 7.72
N PRO A 828 -8.68 19.37 7.75
CA PRO A 828 -7.45 18.95 8.40
C PRO A 828 -7.57 18.46 9.84
N ALA A 829 -8.41 19.09 10.66
CA ALA A 829 -8.64 18.72 12.07
C ALA A 829 -9.22 17.30 12.25
N LEU A 830 -9.78 16.69 11.21
CA LEU A 830 -10.28 15.31 11.26
C LEU A 830 -9.15 14.28 11.32
N TYR A 831 -7.95 14.58 10.81
CA TYR A 831 -6.79 13.67 10.89
C TYR A 831 -6.24 13.49 12.30
N PHE A 832 -6.53 14.43 13.19
CA PHE A 832 -6.20 14.38 14.62
C PHE A 832 -7.29 13.72 15.47
N SER A 833 -8.52 13.52 14.96
CA SER A 833 -9.68 13.23 15.82
C SER A 833 -10.63 12.12 15.36
N LYS A 834 -10.83 11.94 14.05
CA LYS A 834 -11.76 10.93 13.49
C LYS A 834 -11.12 10.00 12.45
N LEU A 835 -10.00 10.43 11.86
CA LEU A 835 -9.17 9.67 10.91
C LEU A 835 -7.82 9.27 11.53
N ASN A 836 -7.66 9.50 12.84
CA ASN A 836 -6.49 9.15 13.66
C ASN A 836 -6.51 7.66 14.07
N ARG A 837 -6.72 6.72 13.14
CA ARG A 837 -6.91 5.29 13.44
C ARG A 837 -5.86 4.39 12.75
N GLY A 838 -5.19 3.53 13.52
CA GLY A 838 -4.49 2.34 13.04
C GLY A 838 -3.26 2.54 12.14
N PHE A 839 -2.97 1.51 11.36
CA PHE A 839 -2.10 1.54 10.19
C PHE A 839 -3.00 1.68 8.95
N SER A 840 -2.77 2.70 8.12
CA SER A 840 -3.45 2.87 6.82
C SER A 840 -2.42 2.76 5.70
N VAL A 841 -2.61 1.78 4.81
CA VAL A 841 -1.76 1.58 3.62
C VAL A 841 -2.19 2.45 2.43
N GLU A 842 -3.38 3.05 2.48
CA GLU A 842 -3.87 4.01 1.47
C GLU A 842 -4.90 4.99 2.04
N LEU A 843 -4.60 6.29 1.91
CA LEU A 843 -5.57 7.39 1.99
C LEU A 843 -5.07 8.58 1.16
N GLY A 844 -5.95 9.27 0.44
CA GLY A 844 -5.60 10.32 -0.50
C GLY A 844 -6.46 11.57 -0.40
N ILE A 845 -5.93 12.67 -0.92
CA ILE A 845 -6.57 13.98 -1.05
C ILE A 845 -6.11 14.62 -2.35
N SER A 846 -6.90 15.54 -2.92
CA SER A 846 -6.55 16.18 -4.20
C SER A 846 -5.29 17.04 -4.08
N SER A 847 -4.43 16.98 -5.10
CA SER A 847 -3.16 17.68 -5.08
C SER A 847 -2.73 18.15 -6.47
N PHE A 848 -2.91 19.45 -6.71
CA PHE A 848 -2.71 20.03 -8.03
C PHE A 848 -1.21 20.34 -8.28
N PRO A 849 -0.65 19.98 -9.45
CA PRO A 849 0.74 20.23 -9.79
C PRO A 849 1.11 21.71 -9.73
N THR A 850 2.41 21.99 -9.80
CA THR A 850 2.89 23.35 -10.02
C THR A 850 2.31 23.89 -11.33
N LYS A 851 2.11 25.22 -11.40
CA LYS A 851 1.64 25.90 -12.62
C LYS A 851 2.46 25.47 -13.84
N GLU A 852 3.77 25.42 -13.68
CA GLU A 852 4.75 25.18 -14.73
C GLU A 852 4.76 23.71 -15.20
N ALA A 853 4.47 22.74 -14.32
CA ALA A 853 4.25 21.35 -14.69
C ALA A 853 2.91 21.17 -15.42
N PHE A 854 1.85 21.88 -15.00
CA PHE A 854 0.57 21.87 -15.68
C PHE A 854 0.64 22.51 -17.08
N GLU A 855 1.30 23.67 -17.21
CA GLU A 855 1.51 24.36 -18.50
C GLU A 855 2.39 23.57 -19.48
N HIS A 856 3.27 22.69 -18.98
CA HIS A 856 4.03 21.74 -19.80
C HIS A 856 3.18 20.55 -20.29
N THR A 857 2.07 20.26 -19.60
CA THR A 857 1.22 19.08 -19.80
C THR A 857 -0.03 19.39 -20.62
N VAL A 858 -0.60 20.60 -20.49
CA VAL A 858 -1.90 20.98 -21.07
C VAL A 858 -1.75 22.19 -22.00
N ALA A 859 -2.41 22.13 -23.16
CA ALA A 859 -2.37 23.20 -24.16
C ALA A 859 -2.95 24.53 -23.63
N PRO A 860 -2.42 25.71 -24.04
CA PRO A 860 -2.88 27.02 -23.53
C PRO A 860 -4.38 27.27 -23.63
N GLU A 861 -5.05 26.71 -24.64
CA GLU A 861 -6.49 26.82 -24.84
C GLU A 861 -7.32 26.04 -23.80
N ASP A 862 -6.75 24.96 -23.24
CA ASP A 862 -7.38 24.09 -22.24
C ASP A 862 -6.85 24.35 -20.80
N GLN A 863 -5.90 25.27 -20.62
CA GLN A 863 -5.34 25.58 -19.30
C GLN A 863 -6.34 26.26 -18.37
N TRP A 864 -7.32 27.02 -18.87
CA TRP A 864 -8.36 27.65 -18.04
C TRP A 864 -9.60 28.09 -18.85
N PRO A 865 -10.84 27.92 -18.34
CA PRO A 865 -11.23 27.28 -17.08
C PRO A 865 -11.21 25.75 -17.17
N LEU A 866 -11.41 25.10 -16.02
CA LEU A 866 -11.56 23.64 -15.88
C LEU A 866 -12.50 23.05 -16.96
N ASN A 867 -12.00 22.04 -17.67
CA ASN A 867 -12.60 21.38 -18.83
C ASN A 867 -12.22 19.89 -18.85
N ASP A 868 -12.45 19.19 -19.98
CA ASP A 868 -12.16 17.75 -20.07
C ASP A 868 -10.67 17.40 -20.08
N ALA A 869 -9.76 18.28 -20.50
CA ALA A 869 -8.32 18.00 -20.38
C ALA A 869 -7.87 17.91 -18.91
N TRP A 870 -8.46 18.73 -18.04
CA TRP A 870 -8.27 18.61 -16.58
C TRP A 870 -8.77 17.25 -16.08
N ALA A 871 -9.98 16.86 -16.50
CA ALA A 871 -10.57 15.59 -16.09
C ALA A 871 -9.87 14.38 -16.70
N TYR A 872 -9.21 14.52 -17.85
CA TYR A 872 -8.40 13.46 -18.46
C TYR A 872 -7.13 13.22 -17.65
N HIS A 873 -6.54 14.29 -17.08
CA HIS A 873 -5.44 14.23 -16.12
C HIS A 873 -5.95 14.13 -14.66
N ASP A 874 -6.96 13.28 -14.42
CA ASP A 874 -7.51 12.87 -13.12
C ASP A 874 -8.26 13.94 -12.27
N TRP A 875 -8.54 15.15 -12.78
CA TRP A 875 -9.31 16.17 -12.03
C TRP A 875 -10.82 15.89 -12.02
N HIS A 876 -11.23 14.94 -11.19
CA HIS A 876 -12.60 14.42 -11.19
C HIS A 876 -13.59 15.17 -10.30
N ARG A 877 -14.89 14.96 -10.60
CA ARG A 877 -16.05 15.50 -9.87
C ARG A 877 -16.96 14.38 -9.33
N SER A 878 -16.41 13.18 -9.13
CA SER A 878 -17.15 11.99 -8.70
C SER A 878 -16.19 10.90 -8.18
N ASN A 879 -16.73 9.86 -7.55
CA ASN A 879 -16.03 8.68 -7.05
C ASN A 879 -14.88 9.01 -6.06
N GLY A 880 -13.77 8.26 -6.11
CA GLY A 880 -12.63 8.46 -5.21
C GLY A 880 -12.05 9.87 -5.33
N GLY A 881 -11.89 10.34 -6.58
CA GLY A 881 -11.32 11.64 -6.91
C GLY A 881 -12.25 12.85 -6.83
N ASP A 882 -13.35 12.81 -6.07
CA ASP A 882 -14.35 13.88 -6.06
C ASP A 882 -13.85 15.22 -5.44
N THR A 883 -13.60 16.20 -6.30
CA THR A 883 -13.11 17.54 -5.92
C THR A 883 -14.19 18.52 -5.44
N HIS A 884 -15.48 18.18 -5.43
CA HIS A 884 -16.55 19.16 -5.11
C HIS A 884 -16.40 19.85 -3.75
N GLU A 885 -16.13 19.10 -2.68
CA GLU A 885 -16.00 19.67 -1.32
C GLU A 885 -14.72 20.52 -1.19
N LEU A 886 -13.64 20.15 -1.88
CA LEU A 886 -12.42 20.96 -1.96
C LEU A 886 -12.71 22.29 -2.67
N MET A 887 -13.33 22.27 -3.85
CA MET A 887 -13.66 23.49 -4.60
C MET A 887 -14.58 24.40 -3.80
N ARG A 888 -15.55 23.84 -3.07
CA ARG A 888 -16.42 24.57 -2.15
C ARG A 888 -15.63 25.21 -0.99
N ALA A 889 -14.70 24.48 -0.38
CA ALA A 889 -13.86 24.99 0.70
C ALA A 889 -12.92 26.10 0.19
N LEU A 890 -12.30 25.91 -0.97
CA LEU A 890 -11.43 26.89 -1.65
C LEU A 890 -12.19 28.19 -1.93
N ASP A 891 -13.38 28.10 -2.53
CA ASP A 891 -14.25 29.25 -2.80
C ASP A 891 -14.70 29.94 -1.50
N LEU A 892 -15.02 29.19 -0.45
CA LEU A 892 -15.46 29.75 0.83
C LEU A 892 -14.31 30.48 1.56
N GLN A 893 -13.13 29.85 1.64
CA GLN A 893 -11.98 30.34 2.39
C GLN A 893 -11.17 31.40 1.64
N LEU A 894 -10.96 31.27 0.33
CA LEU A 894 -10.05 32.13 -0.45
C LEU A 894 -10.74 32.93 -1.57
N GLY A 895 -11.96 32.54 -1.95
CA GLY A 895 -12.74 33.13 -3.03
C GLY A 895 -12.54 32.44 -4.39
N PRO A 896 -13.46 32.64 -5.35
CA PRO A 896 -13.41 31.98 -6.65
C PRO A 896 -12.22 32.47 -7.48
N SER A 897 -11.59 31.55 -8.20
CA SER A 897 -10.46 31.83 -9.10
C SER A 897 -10.94 32.22 -10.49
N THR A 898 -10.18 33.10 -11.14
CA THR A 898 -10.48 33.62 -12.49
C THR A 898 -9.40 33.30 -13.52
N SER A 899 -8.28 32.70 -13.09
CA SER A 899 -7.19 32.21 -13.94
C SER A 899 -6.48 31.01 -13.31
N LEU A 900 -5.72 30.25 -14.11
CA LEU A 900 -4.86 29.16 -13.63
C LEU A 900 -3.89 29.62 -12.53
N SER A 901 -3.24 30.79 -12.67
CA SER A 901 -2.30 31.30 -11.67
C SER A 901 -2.96 31.71 -10.35
N GLU A 902 -4.22 32.16 -10.37
CA GLU A 902 -4.99 32.36 -9.13
C GLU A 902 -5.42 31.05 -8.49
N PHE A 903 -5.80 30.06 -9.31
CA PHE A 903 -6.20 28.73 -8.83
C PHE A 903 -5.03 28.00 -8.19
N GLU A 904 -3.90 27.88 -8.89
CA GLU A 904 -2.69 27.19 -8.41
C GLU A 904 -2.21 27.79 -7.09
N ARG A 905 -2.00 29.12 -7.03
CA ARG A 905 -1.56 29.81 -5.81
C ARG A 905 -2.48 29.58 -4.60
N ARG A 906 -3.79 29.39 -4.83
CA ARG A 906 -4.77 29.08 -3.78
C ARG A 906 -4.74 27.62 -3.35
N ILE A 907 -4.74 26.69 -4.30
CA ILE A 907 -4.75 25.25 -3.96
C ILE A 907 -3.41 24.79 -3.38
N GLN A 908 -2.28 25.44 -3.70
CA GLN A 908 -1.01 25.15 -3.04
C GLN A 908 -1.04 25.42 -1.51
N LEU A 909 -1.84 26.39 -1.03
CA LEU A 909 -2.03 26.57 0.42
C LEU A 909 -2.75 25.38 1.07
N PHE A 910 -3.81 24.88 0.42
CA PHE A 910 -4.53 23.68 0.85
C PHE A 910 -3.60 22.46 0.82
N ASN A 911 -2.92 22.23 -0.30
CA ASN A 911 -2.01 21.11 -0.49
C ASN A 911 -0.89 21.06 0.56
N TYR A 912 -0.35 22.19 1.01
CA TYR A 912 0.58 22.22 2.14
C TYR A 912 -0.08 21.73 3.45
N VAL A 913 -1.18 22.36 3.86
CA VAL A 913 -1.83 22.13 5.16
C VAL A 913 -2.46 20.75 5.24
N ASP A 914 -3.16 20.32 4.19
CA ASP A 914 -3.89 19.06 4.17
C ASP A 914 -2.94 17.86 4.25
N HIS A 915 -1.81 17.89 3.53
CA HIS A 915 -0.81 16.82 3.58
C HIS A 915 0.02 16.84 4.87
N GLN A 916 0.29 18.03 5.42
CA GLN A 916 0.89 18.17 6.74
C GLN A 916 0.01 17.51 7.81
N ALA A 917 -1.29 17.79 7.81
CA ALA A 917 -2.25 17.28 8.80
C ALA A 917 -2.40 15.75 8.80
N ILE A 918 -2.27 15.08 7.65
CA ILE A 918 -2.29 13.61 7.56
C ILE A 918 -1.21 12.98 8.46
N PHE A 919 0.02 13.51 8.41
CA PHE A 919 1.16 12.98 9.16
C PHE A 919 1.23 13.53 10.58
N GLU A 920 0.96 14.82 10.81
CA GLU A 920 0.90 15.37 12.17
C GLU A 920 -0.23 14.72 12.99
N GLY A 921 -1.39 14.43 12.38
CA GLY A 921 -2.48 13.69 13.02
C GLY A 921 -2.16 12.21 13.29
N MET A 922 -1.28 11.60 12.50
CA MET A 922 -0.69 10.30 12.84
C MET A 922 0.15 10.41 14.11
N TYR A 923 1.09 11.37 14.14
CA TYR A 923 2.05 11.55 15.22
C TYR A 923 1.42 11.97 16.55
N ALA A 924 0.33 12.74 16.53
CA ALA A 924 -0.42 13.12 17.73
C ALA A 924 -0.88 11.91 18.58
N HIS A 925 -1.05 10.74 17.95
CA HIS A 925 -1.46 9.49 18.60
C HIS A 925 -0.52 8.30 18.26
N LEU A 926 0.78 8.58 18.15
CA LEU A 926 1.78 7.55 17.83
C LEU A 926 1.80 6.42 18.88
N TRP A 927 1.81 5.19 18.38
CA TRP A 927 1.65 3.90 19.07
C TRP A 927 0.27 3.58 19.65
N SER A 928 -0.63 4.55 19.82
CA SER A 928 -1.99 4.32 20.31
C SER A 928 -2.98 5.40 19.83
N PRO A 929 -3.77 5.18 18.77
CA PRO A 929 -3.90 3.95 17.98
C PRO A 929 -3.10 3.97 16.65
N ASN A 930 -2.20 4.93 16.41
CA ASN A 930 -1.53 5.08 15.11
C ASN A 930 -0.13 4.44 15.05
N SER A 931 0.24 3.91 13.89
CA SER A 931 1.60 3.40 13.61
C SER A 931 2.10 3.66 12.20
N GLY A 932 1.18 3.83 11.24
CA GLY A 932 1.53 3.99 9.83
C GLY A 932 0.54 4.84 9.03
N ARG A 933 1.08 5.67 8.14
CA ARG A 933 0.34 6.37 7.08
C ARG A 933 1.05 6.23 5.75
N MET A 934 0.30 5.79 4.76
CA MET A 934 0.74 5.67 3.38
C MET A 934 -0.25 6.42 2.50
N ILE A 935 0.20 7.52 1.90
CA ILE A 935 -0.70 8.34 1.07
C ILE A 935 -0.99 7.67 -0.28
N TRP A 936 -2.24 7.78 -0.73
CA TRP A 936 -2.66 7.59 -2.11
C TRP A 936 -2.54 8.97 -2.77
N MET A 937 -1.46 9.28 -3.49
CA MET A 937 -0.31 8.48 -3.90
C MET A 937 0.97 9.30 -3.72
N THR A 938 2.14 8.65 -3.77
CA THR A 938 3.42 9.38 -3.70
C THR A 938 4.04 9.66 -5.05
N GLN A 939 3.97 8.69 -5.96
CA GLN A 939 4.54 8.76 -7.29
C GLN A 939 3.41 8.63 -8.33
N PRO A 940 3.35 9.54 -9.32
CA PRO A 940 2.44 9.43 -10.45
C PRO A 940 3.14 8.80 -11.66
N ALA A 941 2.54 7.77 -12.25
CA ALA A 941 3.09 7.06 -13.42
C ALA A 941 3.11 7.94 -14.70
N TRP A 942 2.33 9.01 -14.71
CA TRP A 942 2.05 9.90 -15.84
C TRP A 942 1.68 11.29 -15.31
N PRO A 943 1.53 12.34 -16.13
CA PRO A 943 1.08 13.64 -15.64
C PRO A 943 -0.36 13.60 -15.11
N SER A 944 -0.50 13.76 -13.79
CA SER A 944 -1.78 13.76 -13.07
C SER A 944 -2.01 15.10 -12.37
N THR A 945 -3.24 15.36 -11.92
CA THR A 945 -3.63 16.54 -11.13
C THR A 945 -4.17 16.21 -9.74
N MET A 946 -4.02 14.96 -9.31
CA MET A 946 -4.63 14.40 -8.10
C MET A 946 -3.59 13.61 -7.30
N TRP A 947 -3.80 13.49 -5.98
CA TRP A 947 -3.17 12.52 -5.07
C TRP A 947 -1.65 12.58 -4.80
N GLN A 948 -0.85 12.95 -5.79
CA GLN A 948 0.62 13.01 -5.76
C GLN A 948 1.20 14.09 -4.81
N MET A 949 2.45 13.90 -4.37
CA MET A 949 3.21 14.96 -3.68
C MET A 949 4.17 15.73 -4.60
N TYR A 950 4.50 15.19 -5.77
CA TYR A 950 5.31 15.81 -6.82
C TYR A 950 4.79 15.39 -8.20
N SER A 951 5.22 16.08 -9.26
CA SER A 951 4.83 15.79 -10.64
C SER A 951 5.69 14.69 -11.30
N SER A 952 5.21 14.09 -12.39
CA SER A 952 5.88 13.00 -13.14
C SER A 952 7.15 13.44 -13.92
N ASP A 953 7.50 14.72 -13.81
CA ASP A 953 8.73 15.36 -14.29
C ASP A 953 9.63 15.85 -13.13
N TYR A 954 9.39 15.34 -11.90
CA TYR A 954 10.13 15.63 -10.67
C TYR A 954 9.87 17.01 -10.03
N ASP A 955 8.98 17.83 -10.58
CA ASP A 955 8.67 19.15 -9.98
C ASP A 955 7.90 18.99 -8.64
N THR A 956 8.26 19.78 -7.64
CA THR A 956 7.79 19.62 -6.26
C THR A 956 6.80 20.71 -5.88
N GLN A 957 5.53 20.33 -5.77
CA GLN A 957 4.44 21.22 -5.33
C GLN A 957 4.36 21.32 -3.79
N ALA A 958 3.43 22.11 -3.25
CA ALA A 958 3.39 22.40 -1.82
C ALA A 958 3.12 21.19 -0.92
N SER A 959 2.42 20.17 -1.42
CA SER A 959 2.20 18.90 -0.71
C SER A 959 3.52 18.20 -0.36
N PHE A 960 4.53 18.20 -1.24
CA PHE A 960 5.87 17.69 -0.93
C PHE A 960 6.45 18.32 0.35
N TYR A 961 6.34 19.65 0.47
CA TYR A 961 6.93 20.39 1.58
C TYR A 961 6.11 20.25 2.86
N GLY A 962 4.78 20.13 2.78
CA GLY A 962 3.92 19.75 3.91
C GLY A 962 4.28 18.36 4.46
N VAL A 963 4.45 17.35 3.58
CA VAL A 963 4.93 16.01 3.95
C VAL A 963 6.33 16.06 4.55
N LYS A 964 7.28 16.74 3.89
CA LYS A 964 8.69 16.90 4.32
C LYS A 964 8.79 17.52 5.71
N LYS A 965 7.97 18.55 6.00
CA LYS A 965 7.90 19.25 7.29
C LYS A 965 7.33 18.34 8.38
N ALA A 966 6.16 17.75 8.15
CA ALA A 966 5.47 16.89 9.13
C ALA A 966 6.28 15.65 9.52
N ASN A 967 7.09 15.12 8.61
CA ASN A 967 7.89 13.91 8.80
C ASN A 967 9.34 14.16 9.24
N ALA A 968 9.70 15.39 9.62
CA ALA A 968 11.04 15.71 10.12
C ALA A 968 11.43 14.79 11.32
N PRO A 969 12.67 14.24 11.38
CA PRO A 969 13.01 13.24 12.40
C PRO A 969 12.82 13.72 13.85
N LEU A 970 13.06 15.01 14.09
CA LEU A 970 12.71 15.76 15.29
C LEU A 970 11.83 16.93 14.85
N HIS A 971 10.60 17.01 15.36
CA HIS A 971 9.56 17.91 14.87
C HIS A 971 8.79 18.59 16.02
N VAL A 972 8.16 19.72 15.72
CA VAL A 972 7.24 20.42 16.63
C VAL A 972 5.95 20.76 15.88
N GLN A 973 4.81 20.34 16.43
CA GLN A 973 3.51 20.41 15.77
C GLN A 973 2.42 20.91 16.72
N MET A 974 1.28 21.31 16.15
CA MET A 974 0.06 21.68 16.86
C MET A 974 -1.09 20.79 16.39
N ASP A 975 -1.79 20.15 17.33
CA ASP A 975 -3.02 19.44 17.04
C ASP A 975 -4.11 20.42 16.58
N LEU A 976 -4.65 20.21 15.38
CA LEU A 976 -5.65 21.14 14.80
C LEU A 976 -7.07 20.95 15.36
N SER A 977 -7.31 19.92 16.18
CA SER A 977 -8.60 19.64 16.80
C SER A 977 -8.73 20.24 18.22
N ASP A 978 -7.62 20.40 18.95
CA ASP A 978 -7.63 20.96 20.31
C ASP A 978 -6.57 22.05 20.58
N TYR A 979 -5.65 22.34 19.65
CA TYR A 979 -4.54 23.29 19.80
C TYR A 979 -3.46 22.92 20.84
N THR A 980 -3.33 21.64 21.17
CA THR A 980 -2.19 21.13 21.94
C THR A 980 -0.94 21.09 21.08
N VAL A 981 0.13 21.76 21.53
CA VAL A 981 1.46 21.70 20.94
C VAL A 981 2.20 20.48 21.45
N ALA A 982 2.83 19.73 20.55
CA ALA A 982 3.60 18.53 20.86
C ALA A 982 4.99 18.57 20.20
N ALA A 983 5.98 17.99 20.89
CA ALA A 983 7.25 17.62 20.30
C ALA A 983 7.18 16.15 19.85
N VAL A 984 7.74 15.86 18.67
CA VAL A 984 7.79 14.50 18.11
C VAL A 984 9.24 14.16 17.83
N ASN A 985 9.70 12.99 18.29
CA ASN A 985 11.05 12.51 18.07
C ASN A 985 10.99 11.08 17.52
N THR A 986 11.15 10.93 16.22
CA THR A 986 11.24 9.61 15.55
C THR A 986 12.65 9.03 15.54
N THR A 987 13.64 9.73 16.10
CA THR A 987 15.02 9.23 16.20
C THR A 987 15.18 8.19 17.31
N LEU A 988 16.26 7.42 17.24
CA LEU A 988 16.62 6.42 18.26
C LEU A 988 17.30 7.01 19.52
N GLN A 989 17.36 8.34 19.67
CA GLN A 989 18.05 8.99 20.78
C GLN A 989 17.12 10.00 21.48
N GLN A 990 17.04 9.91 22.81
CA GLN A 990 16.34 10.88 23.64
C GLN A 990 17.03 12.24 23.54
N GLN A 991 16.25 13.28 23.25
CA GLN A 991 16.72 14.68 23.21
C GLN A 991 16.24 15.40 24.47
N LYS A 992 17.17 16.03 25.20
CA LYS A 992 16.88 16.69 26.49
C LYS A 992 16.92 18.20 26.34
N ASN A 993 16.28 18.89 27.28
CA ASN A 993 16.34 20.35 27.42
C ASN A 993 15.97 21.09 26.12
N LEU A 994 14.99 20.57 25.36
CA LEU A 994 14.50 21.22 24.16
C LEU A 994 13.58 22.37 24.59
N HIS A 995 13.90 23.58 24.15
CA HIS A 995 13.12 24.78 24.43
C HIS A 995 12.13 25.02 23.29
N VAL A 996 10.83 24.95 23.59
CA VAL A 996 9.74 25.23 22.64
C VAL A 996 9.22 26.64 22.92
N ALA A 997 9.32 27.51 21.92
CA ALA A 997 8.80 28.86 21.94
C ALA A 997 7.66 29.00 20.93
N VAL A 998 6.59 29.68 21.33
CA VAL A 998 5.43 29.96 20.50
C VAL A 998 5.19 31.47 20.44
N ARG A 999 5.00 32.00 19.23
CA ARG A 999 4.51 33.37 19.01
C ARG A 999 3.19 33.30 18.25
N ILE A 1000 2.13 33.86 18.85
CA ILE A 1000 0.84 34.06 18.16
C ILE A 1000 0.78 35.53 17.74
N ALA A 1001 0.58 35.78 16.45
CA ALA A 1001 0.59 37.12 15.85
C ALA A 1001 -0.68 37.40 15.04
N SER A 1002 -1.04 38.67 14.92
CA SER A 1002 -2.09 39.12 14.00
C SER A 1002 -1.57 39.18 12.54
N PRO A 1003 -2.47 39.36 11.54
CA PRO A 1003 -2.08 39.62 10.16
C PRO A 1003 -1.20 40.87 9.96
N SER A 1004 -1.17 41.78 10.94
CA SER A 1004 -0.31 42.97 10.97
C SER A 1004 0.94 42.80 11.85
N ASP A 1005 1.36 41.56 12.11
CA ASP A 1005 2.45 41.14 13.01
C ASP A 1005 2.36 41.65 14.46
N ALA A 1006 1.19 42.10 14.91
CA ALA A 1006 1.00 42.45 16.32
C ALA A 1006 1.01 41.15 17.13
N THR A 1007 1.99 40.98 18.01
CA THR A 1007 2.05 39.82 18.92
C THR A 1007 0.82 39.84 19.83
N LEU A 1008 -0.01 38.80 19.69
CA LEU A 1008 -1.23 38.57 20.47
C LEU A 1008 -0.95 37.77 21.72
N ASP A 1009 0.00 36.83 21.64
CA ASP A 1009 0.41 35.96 22.75
C ASP A 1009 1.82 35.39 22.52
N THR A 1010 2.48 34.95 23.61
CA THR A 1010 3.75 34.23 23.56
C THR A 1010 3.84 33.19 24.67
N GLU A 1011 4.06 31.93 24.30
CA GLU A 1011 4.21 30.82 25.25
C GLU A 1011 5.59 30.18 25.14
N ASN A 1012 6.12 29.67 26.25
CA ASN A 1012 7.42 29.02 26.28
C ASN A 1012 7.41 27.81 27.23
N ALA A 1013 7.96 26.68 26.79
CA ALA A 1013 8.10 25.48 27.59
C ALA A 1013 9.46 24.80 27.35
N THR A 1014 9.81 23.85 28.20
CA THR A 1014 10.97 22.96 28.00
C THR A 1014 10.51 21.52 28.09
N VAL A 1015 10.94 20.69 27.15
CA VAL A 1015 10.53 19.28 27.04
C VAL A 1015 11.77 18.38 26.90
N THR A 1016 11.67 17.17 27.44
CA THR A 1016 12.54 16.06 27.06
C THR A 1016 11.77 15.19 26.08
N ALA A 1017 12.28 15.05 24.87
CA ALA A 1017 11.68 14.25 23.82
C ALA A 1017 12.30 12.85 23.82
N ASP A 1018 11.54 11.86 24.30
CA ASP A 1018 11.95 10.47 24.33
C ASP A 1018 12.17 9.91 22.92
N ALA A 1019 13.01 8.87 22.82
CA ALA A 1019 13.31 8.25 21.53
C ALA A 1019 12.06 7.56 20.95
N ASN A 1020 11.79 7.78 19.67
CA ASN A 1020 10.70 7.17 18.92
C ASN A 1020 9.30 7.39 19.55
N ALA A 1021 9.04 8.62 20.01
CA ALA A 1021 7.86 9.00 20.82
C ALA A 1021 7.31 10.41 20.48
N VAL A 1022 6.10 10.68 20.99
CA VAL A 1022 5.43 11.99 20.97
C VAL A 1022 5.20 12.47 22.41
N MET A 1023 5.41 13.76 22.64
CA MET A 1023 5.35 14.40 23.95
C MET A 1023 4.47 15.65 23.88
N PRO A 1024 3.31 15.71 24.58
CA PRO A 1024 2.56 16.96 24.71
C PRO A 1024 3.38 17.98 25.50
N VAL A 1025 3.35 19.25 25.07
CA VAL A 1025 4.19 20.33 25.60
C VAL A 1025 3.35 21.38 26.32
N LEU A 1026 2.38 21.97 25.63
CA LEU A 1026 1.49 23.02 26.15
C LEU A 1026 0.21 23.10 25.30
N HIS A 1027 -0.84 23.73 25.82
CA HIS A 1027 -2.12 23.92 25.14
C HIS A 1027 -2.36 25.41 24.89
N LEU A 1028 -2.66 25.79 23.64
CA LEU A 1028 -2.77 27.20 23.25
C LEU A 1028 -4.20 27.74 23.40
N PRO A 1029 -4.41 28.98 23.91
CA PRO A 1029 -5.73 29.58 24.12
C PRO A 1029 -6.40 30.08 22.81
N LEU A 1030 -6.08 29.47 21.66
CA LEU A 1030 -6.44 29.94 20.31
C LEU A 1030 -7.94 30.14 20.12
N SER A 1031 -8.78 29.23 20.62
CA SER A 1031 -10.25 29.35 20.61
C SER A 1031 -10.76 30.69 21.14
N SER A 1032 -10.05 31.32 22.09
CA SER A 1032 -10.40 32.64 22.64
C SER A 1032 -9.80 33.82 21.86
N LEU A 1033 -8.64 33.59 21.21
CA LEU A 1033 -7.92 34.59 20.43
C LEU A 1033 -8.57 34.80 19.06
N ILE A 1034 -9.00 33.73 18.38
CA ILE A 1034 -9.62 33.79 17.05
C ILE A 1034 -11.01 34.44 17.06
N GLN A 1035 -11.70 34.40 18.21
CA GLN A 1035 -12.96 35.15 18.39
C GLN A 1035 -12.75 36.67 18.43
N LYS A 1036 -11.54 37.13 18.79
CA LYS A 1036 -11.17 38.55 18.81
C LYS A 1036 -10.44 38.98 17.53
N ASN A 1037 -9.68 38.06 16.93
CA ASN A 1037 -8.84 38.26 15.75
C ASN A 1037 -9.21 37.17 14.72
N PRO A 1038 -10.09 37.43 13.73
CA PRO A 1038 -10.69 36.38 12.88
C PRO A 1038 -9.69 35.47 12.14
N LEU A 1039 -8.45 35.93 11.96
CA LEU A 1039 -7.29 35.17 11.49
C LEU A 1039 -6.10 35.48 12.41
N VAL A 1040 -5.32 34.46 12.77
CA VAL A 1040 -4.05 34.58 13.50
C VAL A 1040 -2.97 33.69 12.86
N PHE A 1041 -1.71 34.06 13.07
CA PHE A 1041 -0.55 33.26 12.71
C PHE A 1041 0.09 32.66 13.97
N VAL A 1042 0.48 31.40 13.92
CA VAL A 1042 1.12 30.66 15.02
C VAL A 1042 2.49 30.19 14.54
N ARG A 1043 3.56 30.76 15.12
CA ARG A 1043 4.95 30.37 14.87
C ARG A 1043 5.41 29.48 16.00
N LEU A 1044 5.82 28.25 15.69
CA LEU A 1044 6.48 27.35 16.63
C LEU A 1044 7.98 27.32 16.31
N GLU A 1045 8.83 27.47 17.32
CA GLU A 1045 10.26 27.18 17.25
C GLU A 1045 10.64 26.18 18.34
N MET A 1046 11.43 25.17 18.00
CA MET A 1046 12.07 24.28 18.97
C MET A 1046 13.58 24.39 18.84
N ARG A 1047 14.25 24.68 19.96
CA ARG A 1047 15.69 24.91 20.05
C ARG A 1047 16.36 23.91 20.98
N ASP A 1048 17.60 23.53 20.69
CA ASP A 1048 18.40 22.69 21.58
C ASP A 1048 18.93 23.48 22.80
N GLU A 1049 19.61 22.78 23.71
CA GLU A 1049 20.25 23.36 24.90
C GLU A 1049 21.31 24.45 24.57
N LYS A 1050 21.80 24.49 23.33
CA LYS A 1050 22.76 25.50 22.83
C LYS A 1050 22.07 26.68 22.13
N GLY A 1051 20.74 26.66 22.04
CA GLY A 1051 19.93 27.67 21.36
C GLY A 1051 19.83 27.51 19.84
N ALA A 1052 20.39 26.45 19.26
CA ALA A 1052 20.29 26.17 17.84
C ALA A 1052 18.85 25.74 17.48
N LEU A 1053 18.30 26.29 16.41
CA LEU A 1053 16.97 25.91 15.90
C LEU A 1053 17.04 24.49 15.33
N VAL A 1054 16.28 23.55 15.91
CA VAL A 1054 16.26 22.14 15.49
C VAL A 1054 14.97 21.76 14.76
N ALA A 1055 13.86 22.43 15.07
CA ALA A 1055 12.61 22.34 14.31
C ALA A 1055 11.85 23.67 14.37
N ASP A 1056 11.04 23.95 13.35
CA ASP A 1056 10.15 25.10 13.31
C ASP A 1056 8.91 24.80 12.47
N ASN A 1057 7.79 25.45 12.82
CA ASN A 1057 6.51 25.24 12.15
C ASN A 1057 5.72 26.57 12.09
N PHE A 1058 4.77 26.66 11.16
CA PHE A 1058 3.99 27.87 10.95
C PHE A 1058 2.58 27.54 10.49
N TYR A 1059 1.58 28.00 11.24
CA TYR A 1059 0.17 27.79 10.95
C TYR A 1059 -0.56 29.13 10.79
N TRP A 1060 -1.56 29.16 9.92
CA TRP A 1060 -2.58 30.21 9.85
C TRP A 1060 -3.90 29.61 10.33
N ILE A 1061 -4.47 30.16 11.39
CA ILE A 1061 -5.70 29.64 12.02
C ILE A 1061 -6.76 30.74 11.98
N ALA A 1062 -7.92 30.43 11.42
CA ALA A 1062 -9.07 31.33 11.38
C ALA A 1062 -10.20 30.86 12.30
N ARG A 1063 -11.11 31.78 12.63
CA ARG A 1063 -12.30 31.51 13.48
C ARG A 1063 -13.28 30.52 12.83
N ASP A 1064 -13.40 30.61 11.51
CA ASP A 1064 -14.32 29.87 10.66
C ASP A 1064 -13.81 29.94 9.20
N ASP A 1065 -14.34 29.09 8.31
CA ASP A 1065 -13.91 29.04 6.90
C ASP A 1065 -13.89 30.42 6.23
N ALA A 1066 -14.97 31.19 6.39
CA ALA A 1066 -15.09 32.51 5.75
C ALA A 1066 -14.05 33.52 6.26
N SER A 1067 -13.53 33.33 7.48
CA SER A 1067 -12.52 34.20 8.07
C SER A 1067 -11.11 34.01 7.51
N TYR A 1068 -10.82 32.88 6.84
CA TYR A 1068 -9.57 32.71 6.08
C TYR A 1068 -9.43 33.73 4.94
N ARG A 1069 -10.53 34.35 4.48
CA ARG A 1069 -10.51 35.38 3.42
C ARG A 1069 -9.64 36.58 3.78
N ALA A 1070 -9.40 36.84 5.07
CA ALA A 1070 -8.47 37.87 5.55
C ALA A 1070 -7.02 37.66 5.06
N LEU A 1071 -6.65 36.46 4.59
CA LEU A 1071 -5.40 36.23 3.87
C LEU A 1071 -5.30 37.10 2.59
N ASN A 1072 -6.41 37.35 1.88
CA ASN A 1072 -6.41 38.21 0.69
C ASN A 1072 -6.14 39.69 1.03
N ASP A 1073 -6.39 40.11 2.28
CA ASP A 1073 -6.23 41.49 2.75
C ASP A 1073 -4.83 41.76 3.33
N LEU A 1074 -3.91 40.78 3.28
CA LEU A 1074 -2.52 40.97 3.70
C LEU A 1074 -1.83 42.06 2.87
N ALA A 1075 -1.11 42.95 3.54
CA ALA A 1075 -0.29 43.93 2.84
C ALA A 1075 0.83 43.22 2.04
N PRO A 1076 1.28 43.78 0.90
CA PRO A 1076 2.36 43.19 0.12
C PRO A 1076 3.63 42.97 0.95
N ALA A 1077 4.18 41.76 0.90
CA ALA A 1077 5.41 41.40 1.59
C ALA A 1077 6.64 42.05 0.92
N SER A 1078 7.63 42.42 1.74
CA SER A 1078 8.91 42.96 1.26
C SER A 1078 10.03 42.01 1.62
N ILE A 1079 10.45 41.18 0.65
CA ILE A 1079 11.48 40.17 0.84
C ILE A 1079 12.80 40.60 0.19
N GLU A 1080 13.89 40.57 0.95
CA GLU A 1080 15.24 40.56 0.40
C GLU A 1080 15.58 39.12 -0.02
N ALA A 1081 16.01 38.93 -1.28
CA ALA A 1081 16.33 37.62 -1.83
C ALA A 1081 17.60 37.70 -2.69
N HIS A 1082 18.64 36.96 -2.29
CA HIS A 1082 19.90 36.90 -3.02
C HIS A 1082 20.65 35.58 -2.77
N THR A 1083 21.47 35.15 -3.73
CA THR A 1083 22.38 34.01 -3.50
C THR A 1083 23.50 34.42 -2.54
N VAL A 1084 23.78 33.59 -1.53
CA VAL A 1084 24.89 33.77 -0.58
C VAL A 1084 26.00 32.75 -0.83
N ALA A 1085 27.21 33.05 -0.35
CA ALA A 1085 28.30 32.07 -0.37
C ALA A 1085 28.00 30.95 0.64
N GLY A 1086 27.70 29.75 0.14
CA GLY A 1086 27.49 28.56 0.94
C GLY A 1086 28.76 27.72 1.11
N PRO A 1087 28.76 26.73 2.02
CA PRO A 1087 29.79 25.70 2.04
C PRO A 1087 29.76 24.93 0.71
N SER A 1088 30.93 24.73 0.10
CA SER A 1088 31.07 23.79 -1.02
C SER A 1088 30.99 22.36 -0.47
N PHE A 1089 29.82 21.74 -0.57
CA PHE A 1089 29.62 20.34 -0.18
C PHE A 1089 30.04 19.40 -1.30
N SER A 1090 30.98 18.50 -1.04
CA SER A 1090 31.16 17.30 -1.84
C SER A 1090 30.16 16.25 -1.37
N SER A 1091 29.14 15.96 -2.18
CA SER A 1091 28.29 14.79 -1.95
C SER A 1091 29.08 13.50 -2.20
N SER A 1092 28.67 12.39 -1.60
CA SER A 1092 29.22 11.06 -1.90
C SER A 1092 28.54 10.37 -3.10
N SER A 1093 27.57 11.03 -3.74
CA SER A 1093 26.66 10.48 -4.77
C SER A 1093 26.82 11.17 -6.13
N GLY A 1094 28.00 11.72 -6.41
CA GLY A 1094 28.31 12.47 -7.64
C GLY A 1094 28.44 13.98 -7.40
N ASP A 1095 29.12 14.65 -8.33
CA ASP A 1095 29.26 16.11 -8.29
C ASP A 1095 27.86 16.76 -8.44
N GLU A 1096 27.52 17.74 -7.61
CA GLU A 1096 26.29 18.53 -7.71
C GLU A 1096 26.62 20.02 -7.86
N SER A 1097 25.76 20.75 -8.56
CA SER A 1097 25.73 22.21 -8.48
C SER A 1097 24.78 22.64 -7.36
N ILE A 1098 25.27 23.47 -6.44
CA ILE A 1098 24.53 23.89 -5.25
C ILE A 1098 24.50 25.42 -5.17
N TRP A 1099 23.29 25.99 -5.11
CA TRP A 1099 23.06 27.40 -4.83
C TRP A 1099 22.44 27.56 -3.45
N ASN A 1100 22.89 28.56 -2.69
CA ASN A 1100 22.30 28.91 -1.40
C ASN A 1100 21.57 30.25 -1.54
N VAL A 1101 20.25 30.26 -1.47
CA VAL A 1101 19.42 31.47 -1.60
C VAL A 1101 18.97 31.91 -0.22
N ARG A 1102 19.37 33.11 0.21
CA ARG A 1102 18.91 33.72 1.45
C ARG A 1102 17.66 34.54 1.18
N LEU A 1103 16.61 34.29 1.96
CA LEU A 1103 15.33 34.97 1.96
C LEU A 1103 15.17 35.67 3.32
N LYS A 1104 14.85 36.97 3.33
CA LYS A 1104 14.61 37.72 4.56
C LYS A 1104 13.40 38.63 4.43
N ASN A 1105 12.49 38.58 5.41
CA ASN A 1105 11.39 39.52 5.46
C ASN A 1105 11.86 40.85 6.09
N VAL A 1106 11.98 41.88 5.25
CA VAL A 1106 12.35 43.26 5.64
C VAL A 1106 11.14 44.19 5.68
N GLY A 1107 9.93 43.68 5.43
CA GLY A 1107 8.67 44.39 5.51
C GLY A 1107 8.04 44.38 6.90
N ALA A 1108 6.85 44.98 7.00
CA ALA A 1108 6.04 45.02 8.23
C ALA A 1108 4.83 44.07 8.20
N SER A 1109 4.72 43.21 7.18
CA SER A 1109 3.66 42.20 7.06
C SER A 1109 4.30 40.82 6.88
N PRO A 1110 3.71 39.75 7.45
CA PRO A 1110 4.11 38.37 7.19
C PRO A 1110 4.11 38.05 5.69
N SER A 1111 5.05 37.23 5.25
CA SER A 1111 5.04 36.64 3.90
C SER A 1111 4.62 35.18 4.02
N VAL A 1112 3.61 34.76 3.28
CA VAL A 1112 3.02 33.41 3.38
C VAL A 1112 3.34 32.59 2.12
N ALA A 1113 3.74 31.33 2.33
CA ALA A 1113 3.93 30.30 1.32
C ALA A 1113 4.76 30.73 0.08
N MET A 1114 5.99 31.21 0.31
CA MET A 1114 6.88 31.64 -0.77
C MET A 1114 7.49 30.45 -1.52
N LYS A 1115 7.21 30.36 -2.82
CA LYS A 1115 7.83 29.40 -3.75
C LYS A 1115 9.05 30.03 -4.42
N LEU A 1116 10.21 29.42 -4.22
CA LEU A 1116 11.44 29.62 -5.00
C LEU A 1116 11.45 28.63 -6.17
N THR A 1117 11.78 29.10 -7.38
CA THR A 1117 11.86 28.24 -8.58
C THR A 1117 13.11 28.54 -9.39
N LEU A 1118 13.79 27.49 -9.86
CA LEU A 1118 15.00 27.55 -10.68
C LEU A 1118 14.70 27.27 -12.17
N PHE A 1119 15.16 28.17 -13.01
CA PHE A 1119 15.07 28.11 -14.46
C PHE A 1119 16.45 28.21 -15.11
N HIS A 1120 16.54 27.76 -16.35
CA HIS A 1120 17.57 28.15 -17.28
C HIS A 1120 17.41 29.64 -17.67
N ALA A 1121 18.45 30.24 -18.22
CA ALA A 1121 18.44 31.62 -18.70
C ALA A 1121 17.43 31.91 -19.85
N ASP A 1122 16.87 30.88 -20.48
CA ASP A 1122 15.79 30.97 -21.47
C ASP A 1122 14.38 30.76 -20.88
N HIS A 1123 14.27 30.72 -19.55
CA HIS A 1123 13.06 30.43 -18.77
C HIS A 1123 12.50 29.00 -18.92
N THR A 1124 13.26 28.04 -19.47
CA THR A 1124 12.91 26.62 -19.32
C THR A 1124 13.24 26.09 -17.92
N ARG A 1125 12.48 25.10 -17.42
CA ARG A 1125 12.66 24.55 -16.05
C ARG A 1125 13.94 23.72 -15.94
N VAL A 1126 14.65 23.85 -14.82
CA VAL A 1126 15.76 22.95 -14.46
C VAL A 1126 15.19 21.79 -13.64
N LEU A 1127 15.19 20.58 -14.19
CA LEU A 1127 14.64 19.39 -13.52
C LEU A 1127 15.58 18.18 -13.70
N PRO A 1128 15.74 17.32 -12.67
CA PRO A 1128 15.27 17.52 -11.30
C PRO A 1128 16.09 18.59 -10.56
N ALA A 1129 15.43 19.36 -9.69
CA ALA A 1129 16.06 20.32 -8.79
C ALA A 1129 15.53 20.11 -7.36
N TYR A 1130 16.43 19.91 -6.40
CA TYR A 1130 16.08 19.51 -5.04
C TYR A 1130 16.29 20.68 -4.07
N TYR A 1131 15.23 21.08 -3.37
CA TYR A 1131 15.23 22.23 -2.46
C TYR A 1131 15.22 21.76 -1.00
N SER A 1132 16.09 22.33 -0.18
CA SER A 1132 16.15 22.01 1.26
C SER A 1132 14.85 22.34 1.98
N ASP A 1133 14.19 23.44 1.59
CA ASP A 1133 12.88 23.89 2.06
C ASP A 1133 12.24 24.79 0.98
N ASN A 1134 10.92 24.87 0.89
CA ASN A 1134 10.18 25.70 -0.07
C ASN A 1134 8.74 25.94 0.42
N TYR A 1135 7.97 26.79 -0.26
CA TYR A 1135 6.66 27.28 0.23
C TYR A 1135 6.77 27.91 1.65
N ILE A 1136 7.85 28.68 1.85
CA ILE A 1136 8.28 29.16 3.16
C ILE A 1136 7.45 30.37 3.59
N SER A 1137 7.03 30.39 4.85
CA SER A 1137 6.41 31.58 5.47
C SER A 1137 7.39 32.26 6.43
N LEU A 1138 7.46 33.59 6.42
CA LEU A 1138 8.33 34.40 7.29
C LEU A 1138 7.58 35.59 7.88
N LEU A 1139 7.58 35.70 9.21
CA LEU A 1139 7.18 36.92 9.93
C LEU A 1139 8.21 38.05 9.69
N PRO A 1140 7.82 39.32 9.87
CA PRO A 1140 8.73 40.47 9.84
C PRO A 1140 10.03 40.25 10.63
N GLY A 1141 11.16 40.48 9.98
CA GLY A 1141 12.49 40.31 10.56
C GLY A 1141 13.08 38.90 10.46
N GLU A 1142 12.27 37.86 10.22
CA GLU A 1142 12.76 36.49 10.05
C GLU A 1142 13.53 36.30 8.73
N GLU A 1143 14.43 35.31 8.72
CA GLU A 1143 15.20 34.91 7.54
C GLU A 1143 15.38 33.39 7.44
N ARG A 1144 15.49 32.89 6.21
CA ARG A 1144 15.78 31.49 5.88
C ARG A 1144 16.84 31.43 4.78
N THR A 1145 17.68 30.41 4.79
CA THR A 1145 18.51 30.05 3.63
C THR A 1145 18.01 28.73 3.07
N VAL A 1146 17.81 28.69 1.74
CA VAL A 1146 17.42 27.50 0.99
C VAL A 1146 18.62 27.04 0.17
N ALA A 1147 19.02 25.78 0.32
CA ALA A 1147 19.95 25.14 -0.59
C ALA A 1147 19.17 24.51 -1.75
N VAL A 1148 19.63 24.74 -2.97
CA VAL A 1148 19.07 24.19 -4.21
C VAL A 1148 20.14 23.35 -4.89
N HIS A 1149 19.91 22.06 -4.99
CA HIS A 1149 20.83 21.06 -5.52
C HIS A 1149 20.37 20.61 -6.90
N VAL A 1150 21.31 20.51 -7.85
CA VAL A 1150 21.06 20.03 -9.21
C VAL A 1150 22.18 19.07 -9.63
N PRO A 1151 21.88 17.93 -10.29
CA PRO A 1151 22.90 17.02 -10.82
C PRO A 1151 23.90 17.74 -11.74
N SER A 1152 25.19 17.41 -11.64
CA SER A 1152 26.20 18.07 -12.50
C SER A 1152 25.98 17.79 -13.98
N GLY A 1153 26.26 18.82 -14.81
CA GLY A 1153 26.05 18.78 -16.25
C GLY A 1153 24.64 19.14 -16.69
N ALA A 1154 23.65 19.19 -15.79
CA ALA A 1154 22.30 19.65 -16.13
C ALA A 1154 22.24 21.17 -16.41
N VAL A 1155 23.16 21.98 -15.86
CA VAL A 1155 23.22 23.43 -16.12
C VAL A 1155 24.65 23.94 -16.30
N GLY A 1156 24.82 24.96 -17.15
CA GLY A 1156 26.09 25.59 -17.50
C GLY A 1156 26.51 26.75 -16.58
N PRO A 1157 27.80 27.14 -16.58
CA PRO A 1157 28.32 28.30 -15.84
C PRO A 1157 27.72 29.65 -16.27
N GLY A 1158 26.70 30.10 -15.54
CA GLY A 1158 26.07 31.41 -15.71
C GLY A 1158 24.67 31.38 -16.32
N ASP A 1159 24.14 30.20 -16.63
CA ASP A 1159 22.89 30.01 -17.36
C ASP A 1159 21.67 29.75 -16.45
N VAL A 1160 21.68 30.25 -15.21
CA VAL A 1160 20.59 30.07 -14.22
C VAL A 1160 19.83 31.36 -13.91
N HIS A 1161 18.53 31.22 -13.68
CA HIS A 1161 17.62 32.28 -13.27
C HIS A 1161 16.72 31.76 -12.14
N PHE A 1162 16.56 32.54 -11.08
CA PHE A 1162 15.72 32.18 -9.92
C PHE A 1162 14.57 33.18 -9.78
N THR A 1163 13.33 32.68 -9.77
CA THR A 1163 12.16 33.49 -9.40
C THR A 1163 11.72 33.17 -7.98
N LEU A 1164 11.11 34.17 -7.33
CA LEU A 1164 10.47 34.05 -6.03
C LEU A 1164 9.08 34.68 -6.11
N GLN A 1165 8.06 33.90 -5.77
CA GLN A 1165 6.67 34.34 -5.63
C GLN A 1165 6.09 33.83 -4.31
N GLY A 1166 4.96 34.37 -3.86
CA GLY A 1166 4.26 33.89 -2.66
C GLY A 1166 2.83 34.42 -2.60
N TRP A 1167 2.11 34.10 -1.52
CA TRP A 1167 0.70 34.47 -1.40
C TRP A 1167 0.46 35.98 -1.55
N ASN A 1168 1.13 36.79 -0.73
CA ASN A 1168 1.14 38.25 -0.74
C ASN A 1168 2.47 38.84 -1.25
N LEU A 1169 3.21 38.07 -2.07
CA LEU A 1169 4.46 38.48 -2.71
C LEU A 1169 4.32 38.31 -4.24
N ALA A 1170 4.31 39.42 -4.97
CA ALA A 1170 4.37 39.37 -6.42
C ALA A 1170 5.68 38.72 -6.90
N GLU A 1171 5.61 37.98 -8.01
CA GLU A 1171 6.77 37.33 -8.61
C GLU A 1171 7.89 38.33 -8.91
N LYS A 1172 9.12 37.94 -8.60
CA LYS A 1172 10.32 38.73 -8.85
C LYS A 1172 11.58 37.87 -8.97
N ASP A 1173 12.60 38.44 -9.59
CA ASP A 1173 13.93 37.85 -9.70
C ASP A 1173 14.67 37.83 -8.34
N VAL A 1174 15.47 36.78 -8.15
CA VAL A 1174 16.45 36.68 -7.06
C VAL A 1174 17.83 37.13 -7.58
N LEU A 1175 18.51 38.01 -6.83
CA LEU A 1175 19.79 38.54 -7.25
C LEU A 1175 20.92 37.51 -7.11
N LEU A 1176 21.60 37.21 -8.23
CA LEU A 1176 22.83 36.42 -8.25
C LEU A 1176 24.01 37.26 -7.76
N ALA A 1177 24.80 36.72 -6.84
CA ALA A 1177 26.00 37.37 -6.31
C ALA A 1177 27.16 37.28 -7.31
N ALA A 1178 27.77 38.42 -7.62
CA ALA A 1178 28.89 38.50 -8.56
C ALA A 1178 30.11 37.68 -8.06
N GLY A 1179 30.59 36.75 -8.89
CA GLY A 1179 31.87 36.05 -8.67
C GLY A 1179 31.80 34.67 -7.99
N GLN A 1180 30.63 34.04 -7.86
CA GLN A 1180 30.56 32.65 -7.41
C GLN A 1180 31.04 31.69 -8.52
N SER A 1181 32.29 31.23 -8.41
CA SER A 1181 32.86 30.23 -9.31
C SER A 1181 32.37 28.82 -8.98
N ILE A 1182 31.86 28.11 -9.99
CA ILE A 1182 31.53 26.69 -9.90
C ILE A 1182 32.78 25.87 -9.56
N VAL A 1183 32.71 25.07 -8.50
CA VAL A 1183 33.77 24.14 -8.10
C VAL A 1183 33.55 22.81 -8.82
N ALA A 1184 33.79 22.78 -10.13
CA ALA A 1184 33.96 21.52 -10.85
C ALA A 1184 35.40 21.02 -10.60
N ARG A 1185 35.57 19.86 -9.97
CA ARG A 1185 36.87 19.18 -9.87
C ARG A 1185 36.78 17.79 -10.47
N HIS A 1186 37.27 17.65 -11.70
CA HIS A 1186 37.55 16.34 -12.28
C HIS A 1186 38.44 15.51 -11.33
N SER A 1187 37.98 14.33 -10.94
CA SER A 1187 38.87 13.29 -10.41
C SER A 1187 39.35 12.40 -11.54
N GLN A 1188 40.67 12.24 -11.67
CA GLN A 1188 41.25 11.28 -12.60
C GLN A 1188 41.19 9.86 -12.02
N THR A 1189 40.93 8.90 -12.88
CA THR A 1189 40.95 7.47 -12.55
C THR A 1189 42.37 6.96 -12.29
N SER A 1190 42.66 6.46 -11.08
CA SER A 1190 43.52 5.28 -10.86
C SER A 1190 43.69 4.89 -9.38
N GLY A 1191 43.49 3.60 -9.07
CA GLY A 1191 44.39 2.85 -8.18
C GLY A 1191 44.23 2.93 -6.64
N THR A 1192 43.75 1.81 -6.07
CA THR A 1192 44.24 1.17 -4.82
C THR A 1192 44.31 1.94 -3.48
N ALA A 1193 43.47 1.49 -2.54
CA ALA A 1193 43.74 1.28 -1.11
C ALA A 1193 44.16 2.46 -0.19
N SER A 1194 43.33 2.76 0.82
CA SER A 1194 43.55 2.28 2.21
C SER A 1194 42.60 2.93 3.23
N VAL A 1195 42.36 2.22 4.34
CA VAL A 1195 41.51 2.66 5.46
C VAL A 1195 42.28 3.58 6.41
N ALA A 1196 41.71 4.74 6.77
CA ALA A 1196 42.22 5.58 7.85
C ALA A 1196 41.08 6.28 8.63
N ARG A 1197 40.56 5.57 9.64
CA ARG A 1197 39.75 5.99 10.80
C ARG A 1197 39.53 7.50 11.01
N ARG A 1198 38.28 7.86 11.29
CA ARG A 1198 37.89 8.45 12.58
C ARG A 1198 36.52 7.94 13.01
#